data_AF-A0A800J747-F1
#
_entry.id   AF-A0A800J747-F1
#
_cell.length_a   1.000
_cell.length_b   1.000
_cell.length_c   1.000
_cell.angle_alpha   90.00
_cell.angle_beta   90.00
_cell.angle_gamma   90.00
#
_symmetry.space_group_name_H-M   'P 1'
#
loop_
_entity.id
_entity.type
_entity.pdbx_description
1 polymer ?
#
loop_
_entity_poly.entity_id
_entity_poly.type
_entity_poly.pdbx_seq_one_letter_code
_entity_poly.pdbx_strand_id
1 'polypeptide(L)'
;MGKLTLLLVGAAVIGGSLLTFSTRQLAGETQAGQRAAQADLLSRQIAESGHAVVLAAIVDDTGFRTPSIRPREYEGGTYRVSYDPSSSASRATFTVRGDYAGASHTIRSTYDWDPMDYPSPVWLDVPYATALASNGSSIDGGIQMDRRKHDAMGLQSLVPMGTMNSNLRTAATTAGTSYSNPSSGSWNSILEDLNVSDGEGLYQTALALPPETTIAGPTTITNNQTGVGAPDEVTHVTGDLTVSKRFEGEGVLVVDGTLTVTPNGRMEWTGIVIVRAERQYLPVELKGRVDITGGLVIVQHAYPPGGHMDVTTWRDLTTGIRSGNVQGDAPIAPWTAGFPWLQHKHRFDEDLGTRRVRYLEGGNAVASQETWTQFEDTISRLGTDKVYLEFENESRHGYGVYTVGVRGMAEPLRGMVRDGFGSYARGNVHQSQSFRASDLEDFEVDIRSLRTLRDRFDGNGCDSWPFCLGERLDRGGSLRVRLLSHTTNRVLYESALYWHMQPDEWTVYQEQEAEWRSQIQNGAMFGTRLEMGPDVDIEFDIRPVLALVERMGFDGNEVIHLGTETEHFTLSQNLAQAIQHRSSGPRVAICHEPTSSANDKDVKLDDLNDHLGHGDVIGYCDGSFPTSSPSATPELIAVCHAPGTAQEEELSLLPAALGLHILHGDPLGSCSGDDDD
;
A
#
# COMPACT_ATOMS: atom_id res chain seq x y z
N MET A 1 36.27 39.91 75.97
CA MET A 1 35.39 39.09 75.11
C MET A 1 35.41 39.48 73.62
N GLY A 2 36.34 40.31 73.12
CA GLY A 2 36.29 40.78 71.73
C GLY A 2 36.99 39.92 70.66
N LYS A 3 37.97 39.09 71.03
CA LYS A 3 38.77 38.32 70.04
C LYS A 3 38.11 37.01 69.57
N LEU A 4 37.33 36.35 70.44
CA LEU A 4 36.67 35.09 70.10
C LEU A 4 35.45 35.29 69.19
N THR A 5 34.69 36.38 69.42
CA THR A 5 33.55 36.75 68.57
C THR A 5 34.01 37.17 67.17
N LEU A 6 35.18 37.83 67.06
CA LEU A 6 35.75 38.20 65.76
C LEU A 6 36.23 36.98 64.97
N LEU A 7 36.76 35.96 65.64
CA LEU A 7 37.13 34.68 65.02
C LEU A 7 35.92 33.86 64.58
N LEU A 8 34.83 33.85 65.37
CA LEU A 8 33.59 33.16 65.00
C LEU A 8 32.83 33.86 63.87
N VAL A 9 32.80 35.19 63.85
CA VAL A 9 32.25 35.96 62.72
C VAL A 9 33.13 35.80 61.47
N GLY A 10 34.46 35.80 61.63
CA GLY A 10 35.39 35.50 60.54
C GLY A 10 35.20 34.11 59.95
N ALA A 11 35.05 33.07 60.79
CA ALA A 11 34.81 31.70 60.35
C ALA A 11 33.43 31.52 59.70
N ALA A 12 32.39 32.21 60.18
CA ALA A 12 31.06 32.18 59.57
C ALA A 12 31.00 32.93 58.23
N VAL A 13 31.71 34.05 58.09
CA VAL A 13 31.84 34.80 56.83
C VAL A 13 32.66 34.00 55.82
N ILE A 14 33.78 33.40 56.23
CA ILE A 14 34.62 32.56 55.35
C ILE A 14 33.86 31.30 54.94
N GLY A 15 33.18 30.63 55.88
CA GLY A 15 32.37 29.44 55.60
C GLY A 15 31.15 29.72 54.71
N GLY A 16 30.47 30.86 54.90
CA GLY A 16 29.36 31.30 54.05
C GLY A 16 29.81 31.67 52.64
N SER A 17 30.97 32.32 52.50
CA SER A 17 31.57 32.64 51.20
C SER A 17 32.00 31.38 50.45
N LEU A 18 32.59 30.38 51.12
CA LEU A 18 33.00 29.11 50.51
C LEU A 18 31.80 28.26 50.06
N LEU A 19 30.71 28.23 50.82
CA LEU A 19 29.48 27.53 50.42
C LEU A 19 28.80 28.22 49.25
N THR A 20 28.70 29.56 49.27
CA THR A 20 28.14 30.33 48.15
C THR A 20 28.98 30.15 46.88
N PHE A 21 30.31 30.09 47.03
CA PHE A 21 31.25 29.84 45.96
C PHE A 21 31.07 28.45 45.34
N SER A 22 31.05 27.40 46.17
CA SER A 22 30.82 26.03 45.72
C SER A 22 29.45 25.88 45.02
N THR A 23 28.40 26.56 45.50
CA THR A 23 27.09 26.53 44.82
C THR A 23 27.06 27.26 43.48
N ARG A 24 27.85 28.33 43.30
CA ARG A 24 27.96 29.03 42.00
C ARG A 24 28.77 28.24 40.99
N GLN A 25 29.86 27.62 41.44
CA GLN A 25 30.66 26.71 40.63
C GLN A 25 29.81 25.51 40.16
N LEU A 26 29.10 24.85 41.08
CA LEU A 26 28.17 23.76 40.75
C LEU A 26 27.03 24.22 39.81
N ALA A 27 26.51 25.43 39.98
CA ALA A 27 25.48 25.98 39.09
C ALA A 27 26.02 26.26 37.67
N GLY A 28 27.25 26.77 37.55
CA GLY A 28 27.92 26.97 36.27
C GLY A 28 28.23 25.64 35.55
N GLU A 29 28.78 24.67 36.27
CA GLU A 29 29.02 23.30 35.76
C GLU A 29 27.70 22.62 35.31
N THR A 30 26.62 22.83 36.06
CA THR A 30 25.29 22.30 35.69
C THR A 30 24.75 22.98 34.44
N GLN A 31 24.88 24.30 34.32
CA GLN A 31 24.37 25.06 33.17
C GLN A 31 25.13 24.73 31.88
N ALA A 32 26.45 24.54 31.96
CA ALA A 32 27.24 24.15 30.81
C ALA A 32 27.02 22.68 30.41
N GLY A 33 26.90 21.77 31.38
CA GLY A 33 26.47 20.40 31.11
C GLY A 33 25.10 20.36 30.41
N GLN A 34 24.18 21.25 30.80
CA GLN A 34 22.89 21.42 30.12
C GLN A 34 23.04 21.95 28.68
N ARG A 35 23.92 22.93 28.44
CA ARG A 35 24.20 23.45 27.08
C ARG A 35 24.84 22.40 26.17
N ALA A 36 25.79 21.63 26.69
CA ALA A 36 26.42 20.53 25.96
C ALA A 36 25.38 19.46 25.58
N ALA A 37 24.59 19.01 26.56
CA ALA A 37 23.51 18.06 26.33
C ALA A 37 22.46 18.61 25.36
N GLN A 38 22.13 19.90 25.43
CA GLN A 38 21.23 20.56 24.50
C GLN A 38 21.81 20.57 23.08
N ALA A 39 23.10 20.86 22.91
CA ALA A 39 23.75 20.85 21.59
C ALA A 39 23.78 19.45 20.97
N ASP A 40 24.06 18.43 21.77
CA ASP A 40 24.03 17.03 21.34
C ASP A 40 22.62 16.59 20.93
N LEU A 41 21.59 16.99 21.69
CA LEU A 41 20.19 16.70 21.34
C LEU A 41 19.74 17.44 20.08
N LEU A 42 20.04 18.73 19.97
CA LEU A 42 19.60 19.55 18.83
C LEU A 42 20.31 19.14 17.54
N SER A 43 21.61 18.82 17.57
CA SER A 43 22.31 18.32 16.37
C SER A 43 21.68 17.02 15.84
N ARG A 44 21.25 16.11 16.72
CA ARG A 44 20.48 14.90 16.32
C ARG A 44 19.14 15.24 15.71
N GLN A 45 18.34 16.08 16.39
CA GLN A 45 17.03 16.49 15.90
C GLN A 45 17.11 17.20 14.54
N ILE A 46 18.12 18.05 14.34
CA ILE A 46 18.40 18.73 13.07
C ILE A 46 18.74 17.70 11.98
N ALA A 47 19.59 16.72 12.27
CA ALA A 47 19.94 15.67 11.31
C ALA A 47 18.73 14.78 10.95
N GLU A 48 17.92 14.37 11.93
CA GLU A 48 16.70 13.58 11.73
C GLU A 48 15.65 14.34 10.90
N SER A 49 15.44 15.62 11.21
CA SER A 49 14.52 16.49 10.48
C SER A 49 15.02 16.73 9.05
N GLY A 50 16.31 17.02 8.89
CA GLY A 50 16.94 17.16 7.59
C GLY A 50 16.84 15.88 6.77
N HIS A 51 17.03 14.71 7.38
CA HIS A 51 16.88 13.41 6.74
C HIS A 51 15.44 13.17 6.25
N ALA A 52 14.42 13.47 7.06
CA ALA A 52 13.02 13.37 6.65
C ALA A 52 12.69 14.30 5.47
N VAL A 53 13.16 15.56 5.52
CA VAL A 53 12.97 16.53 4.44
C VAL A 53 13.66 16.08 3.16
N VAL A 54 14.88 15.53 3.25
CA VAL A 54 15.59 15.02 2.08
C VAL A 54 14.87 13.82 1.50
N LEU A 55 14.48 12.83 2.30
CA LEU A 55 13.77 11.65 1.82
C LEU A 55 12.50 12.03 1.05
N ALA A 56 11.67 12.90 1.63
CA ALA A 56 10.47 13.41 0.97
C ALA A 56 10.76 14.22 -0.31
N ALA A 57 11.92 14.89 -0.38
CA ALA A 57 12.30 15.68 -1.54
C ALA A 57 12.92 14.84 -2.67
N ILE A 58 13.50 13.69 -2.38
CA ILE A 58 14.18 12.85 -3.37
C ILE A 58 13.26 11.79 -3.98
N VAL A 59 12.13 11.46 -3.37
CA VAL A 59 11.17 10.50 -3.92
C VAL A 59 10.19 11.22 -4.86
N ASP A 60 9.97 10.67 -6.05
CA ASP A 60 8.89 11.02 -6.96
C ASP A 60 8.23 9.76 -7.54
N ASP A 61 7.21 9.93 -8.39
CA ASP A 61 6.41 8.82 -8.96
C ASP A 61 7.23 7.86 -9.84
N THR A 62 8.45 8.26 -10.23
CA THR A 62 9.36 7.51 -11.11
C THR A 62 10.62 7.01 -10.40
N GLY A 63 10.78 7.31 -9.11
CA GLY A 63 11.89 6.88 -8.27
C GLY A 63 12.62 7.99 -7.56
N PHE A 64 13.91 7.79 -7.33
CA PHE A 64 14.76 8.75 -6.64
C PHE A 64 15.39 9.78 -7.58
N ARG A 65 15.43 11.04 -7.13
CA ARG A 65 16.12 12.15 -7.78
C ARG A 65 17.17 12.77 -6.86
N THR A 66 18.17 13.42 -7.46
CA THR A 66 19.23 14.09 -6.70
C THR A 66 18.67 15.25 -5.87
N PRO A 67 18.93 15.30 -4.55
CA PRO A 67 18.49 16.41 -3.70
C PRO A 67 19.31 17.69 -3.98
N SER A 68 18.78 18.81 -3.48
CA SER A 68 19.61 20.00 -3.31
C SER A 68 20.67 19.75 -2.24
N ILE A 69 21.95 19.87 -2.60
CA ILE A 69 23.09 19.69 -1.69
C ILE A 69 23.47 20.96 -0.91
N ARG A 70 22.67 22.03 -1.01
CA ARG A 70 22.97 23.28 -0.30
C ARG A 70 22.66 23.14 1.19
N PRO A 71 23.54 23.63 2.09
CA PRO A 71 23.24 23.70 3.50
C PRO A 71 21.95 24.49 3.77
N ARG A 72 21.20 24.06 4.79
CA ARG A 72 19.93 24.69 5.19
C ARG A 72 19.92 24.95 6.70
N GLU A 73 19.49 26.16 7.07
CA GLU A 73 19.28 26.52 8.47
C GLU A 73 18.05 25.81 9.04
N TYR A 74 18.15 25.34 10.28
CA TYR A 74 17.06 24.71 11.01
C TYR A 74 17.26 24.89 12.53
N GLU A 75 16.29 25.52 13.21
CA GLU A 75 16.29 25.76 14.66
C GLU A 75 17.60 26.35 15.24
N GLY A 76 18.26 27.23 14.49
CA GLY A 76 19.51 27.88 14.91
C GLY A 76 20.77 27.03 14.71
N GLY A 77 20.65 25.84 14.11
CA GLY A 77 21.76 25.08 13.54
C GLY A 77 21.63 24.96 12.03
N THR A 78 22.42 24.05 11.43
CA THR A 78 22.39 23.78 9.99
C THR A 78 22.38 22.29 9.73
N TYR A 79 21.77 21.87 8.62
CA TYR A 79 22.00 20.54 8.08
C TYR A 79 22.54 20.59 6.65
N ARG A 80 23.37 19.60 6.33
CA ARG A 80 24.03 19.42 5.04
C ARG A 80 23.71 18.04 4.49
N VAL A 81 23.61 17.97 3.17
CA VAL A 81 23.20 16.76 2.46
C VAL A 81 24.29 16.40 1.46
N SER A 82 24.81 15.18 1.55
CA SER A 82 25.62 14.57 0.50
C SER A 82 24.86 13.40 -0.11
N TYR A 83 24.78 13.37 -1.43
CA TYR A 83 24.16 12.29 -2.18
C TYR A 83 25.24 11.39 -2.78
N ASP A 84 25.16 10.09 -2.57
CA ASP A 84 26.15 9.14 -3.08
C ASP A 84 26.08 9.11 -4.61
N PRO A 85 27.21 9.28 -5.33
CA PRO A 85 27.23 9.28 -6.80
C PRO A 85 26.86 7.93 -7.42
N SER A 86 26.88 6.84 -6.65
CA SER A 86 26.40 5.52 -7.12
C SER A 86 24.88 5.37 -7.06
N SER A 87 24.16 6.35 -6.49
CA SER A 87 22.70 6.35 -6.45
C SER A 87 22.10 6.44 -7.86
N SER A 88 20.94 5.81 -8.04
CA SER A 88 20.15 5.75 -9.27
C SER A 88 18.69 6.13 -8.98
N ALA A 89 17.83 6.09 -10.01
CA ALA A 89 16.38 6.19 -9.81
C ALA A 89 15.81 5.04 -8.95
N SER A 90 16.45 3.86 -8.97
CA SER A 90 15.99 2.68 -8.22
C SER A 90 16.63 2.50 -6.86
N ARG A 91 17.71 3.24 -6.54
CA ARG A 91 18.42 3.15 -5.27
C ARG A 91 19.03 4.48 -4.88
N ALA A 92 18.66 5.00 -3.72
CA ALA A 92 19.24 6.22 -3.17
C ALA A 92 20.10 5.90 -1.95
N THR A 93 21.34 6.40 -1.94
CA THR A 93 22.11 6.52 -0.71
C THR A 93 22.45 7.98 -0.48
N PHE A 94 22.08 8.50 0.69
CA PHE A 94 22.39 9.87 1.05
C PHE A 94 22.79 9.97 2.51
N THR A 95 23.48 11.05 2.83
CA THR A 95 23.95 11.34 4.18
C THR A 95 23.50 12.74 4.54
N VAL A 96 22.83 12.86 5.69
CA VAL A 96 22.47 14.14 6.29
C VAL A 96 23.31 14.34 7.53
N ARG A 97 24.02 15.46 7.60
CA ARG A 97 24.77 15.90 8.77
C ARG A 97 24.08 17.13 9.35
N GLY A 98 23.67 17.06 10.61
CA GLY A 98 23.18 18.20 11.38
C GLY A 98 24.28 18.72 12.31
N ASP A 99 24.49 20.02 12.31
CA ASP A 99 25.48 20.72 13.13
C ASP A 99 24.78 21.78 14.01
N TYR A 100 25.08 21.76 15.32
CA TYR A 100 24.57 22.76 16.28
C TYR A 100 25.58 23.01 17.39
N ALA A 101 25.96 24.28 17.59
CA ALA A 101 26.92 24.70 18.62
C ALA A 101 28.19 23.82 18.69
N GLY A 102 28.70 23.41 17.51
CA GLY A 102 29.88 22.56 17.33
C GLY A 102 29.71 21.07 17.64
N ALA A 103 28.55 20.62 18.12
CA ALA A 103 28.15 19.21 18.08
C ALA A 103 27.62 18.84 16.69
N SER A 104 27.82 17.59 16.28
CA SER A 104 27.35 17.09 14.99
C SER A 104 26.72 15.71 15.09
N HIS A 105 25.72 15.47 14.24
CA HIS A 105 25.12 14.15 14.05
C HIS A 105 24.96 13.86 12.57
N THR A 106 25.39 12.68 12.15
CA THR A 106 25.35 12.24 10.77
C THR A 106 24.45 11.01 10.67
N ILE A 107 23.54 11.03 9.70
CA ILE A 107 22.65 9.92 9.35
C ILE A 107 22.91 9.58 7.89
N ARG A 108 23.46 8.40 7.62
CA ARG A 108 23.60 7.83 6.27
C ARG A 108 22.55 6.75 6.09
N SER A 109 21.71 6.89 5.08
CA SER A 109 20.64 5.93 4.82
C SER A 109 20.66 5.48 3.35
N THR A 110 20.34 4.21 3.15
CA THR A 110 20.17 3.59 1.83
C THR A 110 18.75 3.08 1.68
N TYR A 111 18.14 3.40 0.54
CA TYR A 111 16.80 2.97 0.17
C TYR A 111 16.79 2.38 -1.23
N ASP A 112 15.93 1.39 -1.43
CA ASP A 112 15.51 0.91 -2.75
C ASP A 112 14.13 1.46 -3.07
N TRP A 113 13.92 1.71 -4.36
CA TRP A 113 12.64 2.08 -4.93
C TRP A 113 12.09 0.86 -5.64
N ASP A 114 10.95 0.39 -5.18
CA ASP A 114 10.19 -0.70 -5.80
C ASP A 114 8.97 -0.08 -6.48
N PRO A 115 9.03 0.15 -7.81
CA PRO A 115 7.88 0.68 -8.53
C PRO A 115 6.76 -0.36 -8.54
N MET A 116 5.52 0.10 -8.44
CA MET A 116 4.35 -0.76 -8.53
C MET A 116 4.40 -1.58 -9.84
N ASP A 117 4.42 -2.90 -9.70
CA ASP A 117 4.30 -3.82 -10.81
C ASP A 117 2.88 -3.72 -11.39
N TYR A 118 2.82 -3.42 -12.68
CA TYR A 118 1.59 -3.41 -13.45
C TYR A 118 1.81 -4.24 -14.72
N PRO A 119 0.85 -5.06 -15.16
CA PRO A 119 0.91 -5.71 -16.46
C PRO A 119 1.15 -4.70 -17.59
N SER A 120 1.56 -5.12 -18.77
CA SER A 120 1.69 -4.17 -19.89
C SER A 120 0.40 -3.33 -20.10
N PRO A 121 0.48 -2.10 -20.63
CA PRO A 121 -0.68 -1.21 -20.83
C PRO A 121 -1.84 -1.85 -21.60
N VAL A 122 -1.64 -2.89 -22.41
CA VAL A 122 -2.73 -3.74 -22.88
C VAL A 122 -2.64 -5.13 -22.24
N TRP A 123 -3.53 -5.42 -21.30
CA TRP A 123 -3.62 -6.70 -20.62
C TRP A 123 -4.85 -7.50 -21.11
N LEU A 124 -4.59 -8.68 -21.66
CA LEU A 124 -5.60 -9.60 -22.15
C LEU A 124 -5.77 -10.78 -21.19
N ASP A 125 -6.80 -10.75 -20.35
CA ASP A 125 -7.21 -11.87 -19.48
C ASP A 125 -8.42 -12.61 -20.07
N VAL A 126 -8.17 -13.29 -21.18
CA VAL A 126 -9.17 -13.87 -22.08
C VAL A 126 -8.78 -15.30 -22.46
N PRO A 127 -9.72 -16.17 -22.85
CA PRO A 127 -9.38 -17.56 -23.21
C PRO A 127 -8.72 -17.67 -24.59
N TYR A 128 -8.98 -16.72 -25.49
CA TYR A 128 -8.34 -16.61 -26.79
C TYR A 128 -8.44 -15.16 -27.26
N ALA A 129 -7.44 -14.68 -27.99
CA ALA A 129 -7.42 -13.32 -28.50
C ALA A 129 -6.92 -13.28 -29.95
N THR A 130 -7.46 -12.36 -30.71
CA THR A 130 -6.86 -11.86 -31.94
C THR A 130 -6.73 -10.35 -31.85
N ALA A 131 -5.72 -9.80 -32.50
CA ALA A 131 -5.53 -8.37 -32.63
C ALA A 131 -5.26 -7.98 -34.08
N LEU A 132 -5.74 -6.79 -34.44
CA LEU A 132 -5.43 -6.10 -35.68
C LEU A 132 -5.01 -4.67 -35.31
N ALA A 133 -3.87 -4.24 -35.82
CA ALA A 133 -3.36 -2.89 -35.67
C ALA A 133 -3.19 -2.26 -37.03
N SER A 134 -3.53 -0.97 -37.16
CA SER A 134 -3.30 -0.18 -38.36
C SER A 134 -1.98 0.59 -38.23
N ASN A 135 -1.32 0.84 -39.36
CA ASN A 135 -0.16 1.75 -39.36
C ASN A 135 -0.58 3.13 -38.82
N GLY A 136 0.13 3.63 -37.82
CA GLY A 136 -0.22 4.86 -37.10
C GLY A 136 -0.64 4.61 -35.65
N SER A 137 -1.17 3.42 -35.34
CA SER A 137 -1.40 3.03 -33.94
C SER A 137 -0.09 2.93 -33.16
N SER A 138 -0.17 3.23 -31.87
CA SER A 138 0.95 3.25 -30.93
C SER A 138 0.54 2.61 -29.60
N ILE A 139 1.43 1.80 -29.04
CA ILE A 139 1.32 1.31 -27.66
C ILE A 139 2.70 1.43 -27.00
N ASP A 140 2.81 2.22 -25.94
CA ASP A 140 4.06 2.33 -25.19
C ASP A 140 4.06 1.43 -23.95
N GLY A 141 4.70 0.26 -24.03
CA GLY A 141 4.82 -0.71 -22.91
C GLY A 141 4.46 -2.16 -23.27
N GLY A 142 3.72 -2.38 -24.36
CA GLY A 142 3.47 -3.71 -24.93
C GLY A 142 2.05 -4.25 -24.75
N ILE A 143 1.84 -5.45 -25.31
CA ILE A 143 0.63 -6.26 -25.15
C ILE A 143 1.00 -7.53 -24.39
N GLN A 144 0.27 -7.84 -23.32
CA GLN A 144 0.50 -9.01 -22.49
C GLN A 144 -0.76 -9.88 -22.41
N MET A 145 -0.60 -11.17 -22.71
CA MET A 145 -1.66 -12.16 -22.68
C MET A 145 -1.55 -13.07 -21.46
N ASP A 146 -2.60 -13.14 -20.65
CA ASP A 146 -2.72 -14.14 -19.59
C ASP A 146 -3.26 -15.46 -20.15
N ARG A 147 -2.33 -16.39 -20.41
CA ARG A 147 -2.67 -17.72 -20.93
C ARG A 147 -3.31 -18.66 -19.91
N ARG A 148 -3.39 -18.32 -18.62
CA ARG A 148 -3.94 -19.24 -17.59
C ARG A 148 -5.36 -19.68 -17.93
N LYS A 149 -6.21 -18.77 -18.42
CA LYS A 149 -7.57 -19.10 -18.89
C LYS A 149 -7.56 -20.02 -20.10
N HIS A 150 -6.69 -19.77 -21.09
CA HIS A 150 -6.53 -20.66 -22.26
C HIS A 150 -6.16 -22.08 -21.83
N ASP A 151 -5.19 -22.20 -20.92
CA ASP A 151 -4.69 -23.48 -20.44
C ASP A 151 -5.73 -24.22 -19.60
N ALA A 152 -6.41 -23.54 -18.69
CA ALA A 152 -7.46 -24.10 -17.83
C ALA A 152 -8.62 -24.67 -18.65
N MET A 153 -8.93 -24.08 -19.80
CA MET A 153 -9.99 -24.55 -20.70
C MET A 153 -9.54 -25.64 -21.69
N GLY A 154 -8.27 -26.05 -21.66
CA GLY A 154 -7.75 -27.09 -22.56
C GLY A 154 -7.90 -26.75 -24.04
N LEU A 155 -7.76 -25.47 -24.40
CA LEU A 155 -8.07 -24.97 -25.75
C LEU A 155 -6.98 -25.24 -26.78
N GLN A 156 -5.86 -25.86 -26.39
CA GLN A 156 -4.71 -26.07 -27.27
C GLN A 156 -5.06 -26.89 -28.52
N SER A 157 -6.04 -27.80 -28.42
CA SER A 157 -6.52 -28.60 -29.56
C SER A 157 -7.56 -27.90 -30.44
N LEU A 158 -8.17 -26.81 -29.97
CA LEU A 158 -9.23 -26.09 -30.70
C LEU A 158 -8.67 -24.85 -31.39
N VAL A 159 -7.92 -24.05 -30.63
CA VAL A 159 -7.33 -22.79 -31.07
C VAL A 159 -5.86 -22.75 -30.66
N PRO A 160 -4.93 -23.11 -31.57
CA PRO A 160 -3.51 -23.24 -31.25
C PRO A 160 -2.91 -21.94 -30.73
N MET A 161 -2.22 -22.03 -29.60
CA MET A 161 -1.48 -20.93 -28.96
C MET A 161 -0.48 -20.26 -29.92
N GLY A 162 0.14 -21.02 -30.83
CA GLY A 162 1.08 -20.50 -31.83
C GLY A 162 0.43 -19.50 -32.79
N THR A 163 -0.80 -19.77 -33.24
CA THR A 163 -1.54 -18.88 -34.13
C THR A 163 -1.93 -17.59 -33.41
N MET A 164 -2.43 -17.70 -32.16
CA MET A 164 -2.72 -16.54 -31.32
C MET A 164 -1.48 -15.67 -31.10
N ASN A 165 -0.39 -16.28 -30.62
CA ASN A 165 0.86 -15.57 -30.36
C ASN A 165 1.42 -14.89 -31.61
N SER A 166 1.31 -15.53 -32.77
CA SER A 166 1.74 -14.93 -34.03
C SER A 166 0.88 -13.71 -34.40
N ASN A 167 -0.44 -13.82 -34.27
CA ASN A 167 -1.34 -12.73 -34.60
C ASN A 167 -1.18 -11.52 -33.65
N LEU A 168 -1.11 -11.75 -32.34
CA LEU A 168 -0.86 -10.71 -31.35
C LEU A 168 0.51 -10.05 -31.56
N ARG A 169 1.56 -10.83 -31.85
CA ARG A 169 2.89 -10.30 -32.15
C ARG A 169 2.90 -9.42 -33.40
N THR A 170 2.18 -9.82 -34.45
CA THR A 170 2.06 -9.00 -35.67
C THR A 170 1.39 -7.66 -35.35
N ALA A 171 0.26 -7.67 -34.62
CA ALA A 171 -0.42 -6.45 -34.22
C ALA A 171 0.46 -5.56 -33.34
N ALA A 172 1.16 -6.13 -32.34
CA ALA A 172 2.11 -5.41 -31.50
C ALA A 172 3.22 -4.76 -32.32
N THR A 173 3.81 -5.48 -33.28
CA THR A 173 4.86 -4.93 -34.16
C THR A 173 4.33 -3.78 -35.01
N THR A 174 3.11 -3.89 -35.54
CA THR A 174 2.48 -2.81 -36.31
C THR A 174 2.18 -1.58 -35.46
N ALA A 175 1.83 -1.77 -34.19
CA ALA A 175 1.65 -0.70 -33.21
C ALA A 175 2.97 -0.21 -32.57
N GLY A 176 4.13 -0.61 -33.11
CA GLY A 176 5.44 -0.16 -32.65
C GLY A 176 5.89 -0.72 -31.29
N THR A 177 5.27 -1.81 -30.82
CA THR A 177 5.44 -2.29 -29.45
C THR A 177 5.85 -3.77 -29.35
N SER A 178 6.06 -4.25 -28.12
CA SER A 178 6.40 -5.64 -27.83
C SER A 178 5.18 -6.48 -27.45
N TYR A 179 5.31 -7.81 -27.59
CA TYR A 179 4.29 -8.77 -27.16
C TYR A 179 4.91 -9.77 -26.19
N SER A 180 4.27 -9.96 -25.04
CA SER A 180 4.64 -10.97 -24.04
C SER A 180 3.49 -11.94 -23.76
N ASN A 181 3.84 -13.19 -23.51
CA ASN A 181 2.92 -14.24 -23.05
C ASN A 181 3.63 -15.02 -21.93
N PRO A 182 3.61 -14.50 -20.70
CA PRO A 182 4.32 -15.10 -19.58
C PRO A 182 3.83 -16.51 -19.28
N SER A 183 4.71 -17.34 -18.71
CA SER A 183 4.28 -18.62 -18.15
C SER A 183 3.29 -18.41 -17.00
N SER A 184 2.42 -19.39 -16.74
CA SER A 184 1.40 -19.29 -15.69
C SER A 184 1.96 -18.91 -14.31
N GLY A 185 3.14 -19.40 -13.96
CA GLY A 185 3.80 -19.09 -12.67
C GLY A 185 4.38 -17.68 -12.56
N SER A 186 4.54 -16.96 -13.67
CA SER A 186 5.12 -15.60 -13.69
C SER A 186 4.12 -14.50 -13.31
N TRP A 187 2.82 -14.80 -13.30
CA TRP A 187 1.77 -13.81 -13.06
C TRP A 187 1.62 -13.41 -11.60
N ASN A 188 2.03 -14.27 -10.67
CA ASN A 188 1.83 -14.00 -9.24
C ASN A 188 2.62 -12.77 -8.78
N SER A 189 3.84 -12.55 -9.26
CA SER A 189 4.62 -11.36 -8.90
C SER A 189 4.08 -10.10 -9.60
N ILE A 190 3.73 -10.21 -10.88
CA ILE A 190 3.25 -9.06 -11.69
C ILE A 190 1.94 -8.47 -11.14
N LEU A 191 1.13 -9.27 -10.47
CA LEU A 191 -0.18 -8.87 -9.96
C LEU A 191 -0.21 -8.65 -8.44
N GLU A 192 0.93 -8.88 -7.77
CA GLU A 192 1.06 -8.77 -6.31
C GLU A 192 0.67 -7.37 -5.85
N ASP A 193 1.26 -6.33 -6.44
CA ASP A 193 1.03 -4.93 -6.06
C ASP A 193 -0.35 -4.41 -6.44
N LEU A 194 -1.02 -5.07 -7.40
CA LEU A 194 -2.42 -4.79 -7.70
C LEU A 194 -3.38 -5.47 -6.73
N ASN A 195 -2.85 -6.27 -5.80
CA ASN A 195 -3.58 -7.08 -4.85
C ASN A 195 -4.61 -7.97 -5.57
N VAL A 196 -4.27 -8.46 -6.78
CA VAL A 196 -5.16 -9.26 -7.63
C VAL A 196 -4.56 -10.58 -8.10
N SER A 197 -5.42 -11.56 -8.38
CA SER A 197 -4.99 -12.86 -8.90
C SER A 197 -5.08 -12.96 -10.43
N ASP A 198 -5.98 -12.19 -11.05
CA ASP A 198 -6.25 -12.13 -12.48
C ASP A 198 -7.03 -10.84 -12.86
N GLY A 199 -7.35 -10.67 -14.14
CA GLY A 199 -8.05 -9.48 -14.65
C GLY A 199 -9.51 -9.41 -14.21
N GLU A 200 -10.17 -10.55 -14.02
CA GLU A 200 -11.49 -10.59 -13.36
C GLU A 200 -11.38 -10.06 -11.92
N GLY A 201 -10.32 -10.41 -11.20
CA GLY A 201 -10.02 -9.84 -9.90
C GLY A 201 -9.93 -8.32 -9.91
N LEU A 202 -9.29 -7.72 -10.91
CA LEU A 202 -9.22 -6.27 -11.08
C LEU A 202 -10.60 -5.66 -11.37
N TYR A 203 -11.38 -6.26 -12.27
CA TYR A 203 -12.76 -5.87 -12.56
C TYR A 203 -13.63 -5.86 -11.29
N GLN A 204 -13.55 -6.92 -10.49
CA GLN A 204 -14.33 -7.05 -9.26
C GLN A 204 -13.88 -6.04 -8.20
N THR A 205 -12.58 -5.74 -8.15
CA THR A 205 -12.01 -4.71 -7.26
C THR A 205 -12.56 -3.32 -7.60
N ALA A 206 -12.65 -2.98 -8.90
CA ALA A 206 -13.23 -1.71 -9.33
C ALA A 206 -14.70 -1.55 -8.86
N LEU A 207 -15.49 -2.62 -8.96
CA LEU A 207 -16.91 -2.62 -8.62
C LEU A 207 -17.22 -3.06 -7.17
N ALA A 208 -16.20 -3.19 -6.32
CA ALA A 208 -16.35 -3.59 -4.92
C ALA A 208 -17.13 -2.56 -4.10
N LEU A 209 -16.88 -1.28 -4.37
CA LEU A 209 -17.65 -0.15 -3.88
C LEU A 209 -18.57 0.35 -5.01
N PRO A 210 -19.72 0.97 -4.69
CA PRO A 210 -20.57 1.55 -5.71
C PRO A 210 -19.78 2.52 -6.59
N PRO A 211 -19.92 2.42 -7.93
CA PRO A 211 -19.34 3.41 -8.83
C PRO A 211 -19.91 4.79 -8.55
N GLU A 212 -19.04 5.80 -8.56
CA GLU A 212 -19.40 7.20 -8.40
C GLU A 212 -20.18 7.70 -9.62
N THR A 213 -19.87 7.16 -10.80
CA THR A 213 -20.63 7.38 -12.02
C THR A 213 -21.13 6.05 -12.60
N THR A 214 -22.43 5.93 -12.84
CA THR A 214 -23.02 4.77 -13.55
C THR A 214 -23.75 5.24 -14.82
N ILE A 215 -23.41 4.65 -15.96
CA ILE A 215 -24.07 4.88 -17.25
C ILE A 215 -24.78 3.58 -17.65
N ALA A 216 -26.10 3.64 -17.79
CA ALA A 216 -26.87 2.47 -18.22
C ALA A 216 -26.53 2.08 -19.67
N GLY A 217 -26.07 0.85 -19.87
CA GLY A 217 -25.85 0.25 -21.20
C GLY A 217 -26.99 -0.68 -21.64
N PRO A 218 -27.04 -1.10 -22.93
CA PRO A 218 -26.23 -0.64 -24.05
C PRO A 218 -26.43 0.85 -24.36
N THR A 219 -25.37 1.58 -24.67
CA THR A 219 -25.45 3.03 -24.91
C THR A 219 -24.54 3.50 -26.04
N THR A 220 -24.93 4.61 -26.67
CA THR A 220 -24.12 5.29 -27.67
C THR A 220 -23.92 6.76 -27.28
N ILE A 221 -22.66 7.15 -27.12
CA ILE A 221 -22.26 8.54 -26.89
C ILE A 221 -22.37 9.31 -28.20
N THR A 222 -23.51 9.99 -28.36
CA THR A 222 -23.87 10.76 -29.57
C THR A 222 -23.67 12.27 -29.43
N ASN A 223 -23.35 12.74 -28.22
CA ASN A 223 -22.96 14.12 -27.91
C ASN A 223 -21.58 14.11 -27.24
N ASN A 224 -20.89 15.25 -27.22
CA ASN A 224 -19.63 15.35 -26.48
C ASN A 224 -19.91 15.21 -24.97
N GLN A 225 -19.20 14.30 -24.32
CA GLN A 225 -19.12 14.17 -22.87
C GLN A 225 -17.66 14.29 -22.46
N THR A 226 -17.38 15.17 -21.51
CA THR A 226 -16.03 15.51 -21.04
C THR A 226 -16.06 15.66 -19.53
N GLY A 227 -14.96 15.33 -18.85
CA GLY A 227 -14.89 15.37 -17.38
C GLY A 227 -15.77 14.29 -16.74
N VAL A 228 -15.80 13.11 -17.35
CA VAL A 228 -16.48 11.94 -16.78
C VAL A 228 -15.56 11.30 -15.75
N GLY A 229 -16.02 11.15 -14.50
CA GLY A 229 -15.20 10.64 -13.40
C GLY A 229 -14.13 11.63 -12.91
N ALA A 230 -13.29 11.15 -12.00
CA ALA A 230 -12.12 11.82 -11.44
C ALA A 230 -10.99 10.79 -11.22
N PRO A 231 -9.74 11.22 -10.93
CA PRO A 231 -8.59 10.31 -10.84
C PRO A 231 -8.74 9.11 -9.89
N ASP A 232 -9.53 9.26 -8.83
CA ASP A 232 -9.79 8.26 -7.79
C ASP A 232 -11.21 7.66 -7.85
N GLU A 233 -11.94 7.85 -8.96
CA GLU A 233 -13.32 7.39 -9.14
C GLU A 233 -13.45 6.23 -10.14
N VAL A 234 -14.57 5.52 -10.02
CA VAL A 234 -14.99 4.46 -10.95
C VAL A 234 -16.23 4.92 -11.71
N THR A 235 -16.11 4.92 -13.04
CA THR A 235 -17.21 5.05 -13.99
C THR A 235 -17.60 3.68 -14.53
N HIS A 236 -18.84 3.26 -14.33
CA HIS A 236 -19.34 1.96 -14.78
C HIS A 236 -20.39 2.10 -15.88
N VAL A 237 -20.14 1.50 -17.04
CA VAL A 237 -21.12 1.29 -18.10
C VAL A 237 -21.66 -0.13 -18.01
N THR A 238 -22.94 -0.28 -17.67
CA THR A 238 -23.57 -1.58 -17.36
C THR A 238 -23.91 -2.42 -18.61
N GLY A 239 -23.25 -2.17 -19.73
CA GLY A 239 -23.53 -2.79 -21.03
C GLY A 239 -22.54 -2.35 -22.11
N ASP A 240 -22.87 -2.66 -23.37
CA ASP A 240 -22.09 -2.24 -24.53
C ASP A 240 -21.96 -0.69 -24.60
N LEU A 241 -20.74 -0.19 -24.83
CA LEU A 241 -20.42 1.23 -25.02
C LEU A 241 -20.00 1.49 -26.47
N THR A 242 -20.73 2.37 -27.17
CA THR A 242 -20.32 2.90 -28.48
C THR A 242 -20.04 4.40 -28.41
N VAL A 243 -18.84 4.82 -28.80
CA VAL A 243 -18.41 6.22 -28.84
C VAL A 243 -18.47 6.73 -30.29
N SER A 244 -19.47 7.57 -30.57
CA SER A 244 -19.69 8.18 -31.90
C SER A 244 -19.32 9.67 -31.97
N LYS A 245 -19.14 10.31 -30.81
CA LYS A 245 -18.62 11.68 -30.62
C LYS A 245 -17.46 11.64 -29.62
N ARG A 246 -17.23 12.72 -28.86
CA ARG A 246 -16.19 12.79 -27.84
C ARG A 246 -16.67 12.17 -26.52
N PHE A 247 -15.86 11.28 -25.95
CA PHE A 247 -16.02 10.75 -24.60
C PHE A 247 -14.67 10.87 -23.88
N GLU A 248 -14.60 11.73 -22.87
CA GLU A 248 -13.37 12.09 -22.16
C GLU A 248 -13.59 12.00 -20.64
N GLY A 249 -12.67 11.34 -19.95
CA GLY A 249 -12.75 11.14 -18.52
C GLY A 249 -11.46 10.62 -17.88
N GLU A 250 -11.52 10.42 -16.57
CA GLU A 250 -10.39 10.00 -15.74
C GLU A 250 -10.83 8.93 -14.72
N GLY A 251 -9.85 8.23 -14.13
CA GLY A 251 -10.07 7.17 -13.15
C GLY A 251 -10.25 5.79 -13.80
N VAL A 252 -11.13 4.96 -13.24
CA VAL A 252 -11.43 3.63 -13.81
C VAL A 252 -12.70 3.70 -14.67
N LEU A 253 -12.62 3.32 -15.94
CA LEU A 253 -13.77 3.06 -16.79
C LEU A 253 -14.03 1.56 -16.87
N VAL A 254 -15.15 1.08 -16.34
CA VAL A 254 -15.60 -0.31 -16.47
C VAL A 254 -16.70 -0.41 -17.51
N VAL A 255 -16.58 -1.32 -18.48
CA VAL A 255 -17.59 -1.57 -19.52
C VAL A 255 -18.00 -3.04 -19.52
N ASP A 256 -19.25 -3.32 -19.15
CA ASP A 256 -19.84 -4.67 -19.17
C ASP A 256 -20.35 -5.04 -20.57
N GLY A 257 -19.46 -5.15 -21.55
CA GLY A 257 -19.86 -5.45 -22.92
C GLY A 257 -18.78 -5.15 -23.96
N THR A 258 -19.21 -4.72 -25.15
CA THR A 258 -18.30 -4.23 -26.19
C THR A 258 -17.84 -2.84 -25.85
N LEU A 259 -16.61 -2.51 -26.22
CA LEU A 259 -16.17 -1.14 -26.40
C LEU A 259 -15.97 -0.88 -27.89
N THR A 260 -16.69 0.10 -28.44
CA THR A 260 -16.56 0.50 -29.85
C THR A 260 -16.38 2.00 -29.97
N VAL A 261 -15.22 2.45 -30.44
CA VAL A 261 -14.99 3.82 -30.87
C VAL A 261 -15.11 3.85 -32.39
N THR A 262 -16.18 4.46 -32.90
CA THR A 262 -16.44 4.52 -34.34
C THR A 262 -15.38 5.36 -35.06
N PRO A 263 -15.21 5.26 -36.40
CA PRO A 263 -14.22 6.07 -37.13
C PRO A 263 -14.33 7.59 -36.94
N ASN A 264 -15.51 8.10 -36.55
CA ASN A 264 -15.73 9.53 -36.27
C ASN A 264 -15.78 9.85 -34.76
N GLY A 265 -15.63 8.83 -33.91
CA GLY A 265 -15.60 8.96 -32.45
C GLY A 265 -14.21 9.36 -31.95
N ARG A 266 -14.19 9.99 -30.78
CA ARG A 266 -12.97 10.31 -30.04
C ARG A 266 -13.13 9.84 -28.59
N MET A 267 -12.23 8.99 -28.12
CA MET A 267 -12.16 8.58 -26.72
C MET A 267 -10.85 9.04 -26.12
N GLU A 268 -10.91 9.68 -24.96
CA GLU A 268 -9.72 10.09 -24.19
C GLU A 268 -9.92 9.62 -22.76
N TRP A 269 -8.99 8.83 -22.24
CA TRP A 269 -9.12 8.31 -20.88
C TRP A 269 -7.79 8.30 -20.15
N THR A 270 -7.75 8.92 -18.97
CA THR A 270 -6.58 8.93 -18.10
C THR A 270 -6.84 8.04 -16.88
N GLY A 271 -6.21 6.87 -16.84
CA GLY A 271 -6.43 5.83 -15.83
C GLY A 271 -6.59 4.44 -16.46
N ILE A 272 -7.45 3.60 -15.88
CA ILE A 272 -7.64 2.21 -16.31
C ILE A 272 -8.98 2.05 -17.03
N VAL A 273 -8.97 1.46 -18.23
CA VAL A 273 -10.16 1.02 -18.96
C VAL A 273 -10.28 -0.50 -18.85
N ILE A 274 -11.35 -0.99 -18.22
CA ILE A 274 -11.67 -2.41 -18.07
C ILE A 274 -12.85 -2.75 -18.96
N VAL A 275 -12.66 -3.64 -19.94
CA VAL A 275 -13.73 -4.15 -20.81
C VAL A 275 -13.97 -5.61 -20.48
N ARG A 276 -15.17 -5.95 -20.00
CA ARG A 276 -15.48 -7.27 -19.47
C ARG A 276 -16.74 -7.86 -20.07
N ALA A 277 -16.71 -9.15 -20.46
CA ALA A 277 -17.92 -9.84 -20.92
C ALA A 277 -17.93 -11.36 -20.67
N GLU A 278 -19.14 -11.93 -20.52
CA GLU A 278 -19.37 -13.39 -20.36
C GLU A 278 -19.79 -14.09 -21.67
N ARG A 279 -19.91 -13.34 -22.77
CA ARG A 279 -20.32 -13.91 -24.07
C ARG A 279 -19.15 -14.59 -24.79
N GLN A 280 -19.49 -15.52 -25.68
CA GLN A 280 -18.53 -16.32 -26.48
C GLN A 280 -17.51 -15.47 -27.24
N TYR A 281 -17.94 -14.29 -27.72
CA TYR A 281 -17.10 -13.39 -28.51
C TYR A 281 -17.18 -11.95 -28.01
N LEU A 282 -16.03 -11.33 -27.75
CA LEU A 282 -15.90 -9.96 -27.25
C LEU A 282 -15.11 -9.09 -28.25
N PRO A 283 -15.78 -8.27 -29.07
CA PRO A 283 -15.09 -7.28 -29.89
C PRO A 283 -14.79 -6.02 -29.07
N VAL A 284 -13.54 -5.54 -29.20
CA VAL A 284 -13.06 -4.24 -28.74
C VAL A 284 -12.53 -3.51 -29.97
N GLU A 285 -13.29 -2.54 -30.46
CA GLU A 285 -13.05 -1.90 -31.75
C GLU A 285 -12.72 -0.41 -31.56
N LEU A 286 -11.44 -0.07 -31.64
CA LEU A 286 -10.92 1.28 -31.47
C LEU A 286 -10.63 1.89 -32.84
N LYS A 287 -11.67 2.19 -33.63
CA LYS A 287 -11.53 2.63 -35.04
C LYS A 287 -11.40 4.14 -35.22
N GLY A 288 -11.82 4.92 -34.24
CA GLY A 288 -11.68 6.37 -34.21
C GLY A 288 -10.38 6.83 -33.59
N ARG A 289 -10.36 8.07 -33.10
CA ARG A 289 -9.24 8.59 -32.31
C ARG A 289 -9.36 8.11 -30.87
N VAL A 290 -8.35 7.41 -30.36
CA VAL A 290 -8.36 6.87 -28.99
C VAL A 290 -7.04 7.20 -28.34
N ASP A 291 -7.09 7.95 -27.24
CA ASP A 291 -5.94 8.28 -26.42
C ASP A 291 -6.19 7.69 -25.01
N ILE A 292 -5.47 6.64 -24.62
CA ILE A 292 -5.55 6.04 -23.26
C ILE A 292 -4.19 6.22 -22.58
N THR A 293 -4.18 6.94 -21.45
CA THR A 293 -2.99 7.15 -20.62
C THR A 293 -3.15 6.37 -19.33
N GLY A 294 -2.49 5.22 -19.22
CA GLY A 294 -2.65 4.26 -18.12
C GLY A 294 -2.73 2.82 -18.66
N GLY A 295 -3.90 2.18 -18.59
CA GLY A 295 -4.05 0.78 -19.01
C GLY A 295 -5.41 0.42 -19.61
N LEU A 296 -5.40 -0.53 -20.56
CA LEU A 296 -6.55 -1.21 -21.14
C LEU A 296 -6.52 -2.69 -20.74
N VAL A 297 -7.48 -3.11 -19.93
CA VAL A 297 -7.63 -4.49 -19.47
C VAL A 297 -8.87 -5.10 -20.11
N ILE A 298 -8.70 -6.21 -20.82
CA ILE A 298 -9.80 -6.92 -21.45
C ILE A 298 -9.98 -8.27 -20.76
N VAL A 299 -11.17 -8.49 -20.23
CA VAL A 299 -11.51 -9.67 -19.43
C VAL A 299 -12.65 -10.42 -20.09
N GLN A 300 -12.50 -11.72 -20.28
CA GLN A 300 -13.55 -12.53 -20.90
C GLN A 300 -13.76 -13.88 -20.23
N HIS A 301 -15.02 -14.22 -20.01
CA HIS A 301 -15.49 -15.50 -19.47
C HIS A 301 -16.43 -16.21 -20.46
N ALA A 302 -15.92 -16.53 -21.66
CA ALA A 302 -16.65 -16.89 -22.89
C ALA A 302 -17.28 -18.31 -23.03
N TYR A 303 -17.18 -19.16 -22.02
CA TYR A 303 -17.59 -20.57 -22.09
C TYR A 303 -18.98 -20.76 -21.46
N PRO A 304 -19.82 -21.81 -21.65
CA PRO A 304 -21.01 -22.03 -20.82
C PRO A 304 -20.61 -22.11 -19.33
N PRO A 305 -21.30 -21.46 -18.39
CA PRO A 305 -20.92 -21.55 -16.97
C PRO A 305 -20.99 -23.00 -16.51
N GLY A 306 -22.01 -23.73 -16.96
CA GLY A 306 -22.37 -25.01 -16.36
C GLY A 306 -22.88 -24.81 -14.94
N GLY A 307 -23.69 -25.75 -14.46
CA GLY A 307 -24.19 -25.76 -13.08
C GLY A 307 -24.88 -24.46 -12.65
N HIS A 308 -25.02 -24.30 -11.35
CA HIS A 308 -25.80 -23.22 -10.75
C HIS A 308 -25.39 -23.02 -9.28
N MET A 309 -25.86 -21.95 -8.66
CA MET A 309 -25.61 -21.67 -7.25
C MET A 309 -26.58 -22.44 -6.38
N ASP A 310 -26.06 -23.13 -5.37
CA ASP A 310 -26.86 -23.73 -4.31
C ASP A 310 -26.64 -22.98 -3.00
N VAL A 311 -27.70 -22.94 -2.18
CA VAL A 311 -27.67 -22.35 -0.84
C VAL A 311 -28.19 -23.36 0.17
N THR A 312 -27.39 -23.68 1.19
CA THR A 312 -27.78 -24.59 2.28
C THR A 312 -27.58 -23.92 3.62
N THR A 313 -28.53 -24.07 4.54
CA THR A 313 -28.52 -23.38 5.84
C THR A 313 -28.64 -24.34 7.01
N TRP A 314 -28.01 -23.97 8.12
CA TRP A 314 -27.99 -24.66 9.39
C TRP A 314 -28.22 -23.66 10.53
N ARG A 315 -28.78 -24.14 11.65
CA ARG A 315 -29.04 -23.29 12.81
C ARG A 315 -29.09 -24.11 14.09
N ASP A 316 -28.48 -23.61 15.16
CA ASP A 316 -28.70 -24.08 16.53
C ASP A 316 -28.52 -22.90 17.48
N LEU A 317 -29.64 -22.34 17.97
CA LEU A 317 -29.61 -21.15 18.83
C LEU A 317 -29.30 -21.49 20.29
N THR A 318 -29.41 -22.77 20.67
CA THR A 318 -29.33 -23.22 22.07
C THR A 318 -27.91 -23.65 22.42
N THR A 319 -27.34 -24.56 21.64
CA THR A 319 -26.02 -25.16 21.87
C THR A 319 -24.96 -24.72 20.88
N GLY A 320 -25.38 -24.16 19.74
CA GLY A 320 -24.51 -23.77 18.63
C GLY A 320 -24.04 -24.95 17.79
N ILE A 321 -23.82 -24.69 16.50
CA ILE A 321 -23.26 -25.64 15.53
C ILE A 321 -21.79 -25.92 15.91
N ARG A 322 -21.44 -27.21 15.99
CA ARG A 322 -20.11 -27.68 16.45
C ARG A 322 -19.82 -29.10 15.97
N SER A 323 -18.63 -29.63 16.22
CA SER A 323 -18.23 -30.97 15.75
C SER A 323 -19.15 -32.10 16.23
N GLY A 324 -19.70 -31.99 17.45
CA GLY A 324 -20.70 -32.94 17.97
C GLY A 324 -22.15 -32.63 17.56
N ASN A 325 -22.39 -31.50 16.87
CA ASN A 325 -23.70 -31.12 16.32
C ASN A 325 -23.52 -30.31 15.02
N VAL A 326 -23.03 -30.97 13.97
CA VAL A 326 -22.68 -30.29 12.70
C VAL A 326 -23.95 -29.88 11.93
N GLN A 327 -25.08 -30.48 12.27
CA GLN A 327 -26.36 -30.33 11.58
C GLN A 327 -27.25 -29.25 12.21
N GLY A 328 -26.91 -28.81 13.43
CA GLY A 328 -27.70 -27.83 14.17
C GLY A 328 -28.91 -28.43 14.90
N ASP A 329 -29.87 -27.60 15.27
CA ASP A 329 -31.15 -28.01 15.86
C ASP A 329 -31.95 -28.82 14.83
N ALA A 330 -32.63 -29.87 15.30
CA ALA A 330 -33.42 -30.75 14.43
C ALA A 330 -34.40 -29.94 13.57
N PRO A 331 -34.47 -30.17 12.25
CA PRO A 331 -35.17 -29.28 11.33
C PRO A 331 -36.67 -29.24 11.62
N ILE A 332 -37.21 -28.04 11.80
CA ILE A 332 -38.64 -27.77 11.71
C ILE A 332 -38.88 -27.09 10.35
N ALA A 333 -38.93 -27.86 9.25
CA ALA A 333 -39.59 -27.59 7.94
C ALA A 333 -38.88 -28.32 6.75
N PRO A 334 -39.49 -28.39 5.55
CA PRO A 334 -40.54 -29.33 5.12
C PRO A 334 -40.03 -30.75 4.77
N TRP A 335 -38.74 -31.03 4.86
CA TRP A 335 -38.17 -32.32 4.45
C TRP A 335 -38.23 -33.35 5.59
N THR A 336 -38.49 -34.62 5.23
CA THR A 336 -38.65 -35.75 6.16
C THR A 336 -37.41 -35.98 7.03
N ALA A 337 -37.58 -36.67 8.16
CA ALA A 337 -36.47 -37.14 8.99
C ALA A 337 -35.38 -37.81 8.12
N GLY A 338 -34.14 -37.28 8.16
CA GLY A 338 -33.01 -37.83 7.41
C GLY A 338 -32.08 -36.80 6.73
N PHE A 339 -32.41 -35.50 6.73
CA PHE A 339 -31.54 -34.47 6.13
C PHE A 339 -30.68 -33.75 7.19
N PRO A 340 -29.36 -33.59 6.96
CA PRO A 340 -28.43 -33.02 7.93
C PRO A 340 -28.37 -31.47 7.95
N TRP A 341 -29.41 -30.77 7.48
CA TRP A 341 -29.47 -29.29 7.41
C TRP A 341 -30.89 -28.77 7.69
N LEU A 342 -31.01 -27.45 7.90
CA LEU A 342 -32.28 -26.77 8.14
C LEU A 342 -33.07 -26.55 6.84
N GLN A 343 -32.45 -25.92 5.84
CA GLN A 343 -33.03 -25.68 4.52
C GLN A 343 -31.97 -25.81 3.42
N HIS A 344 -32.42 -26.12 2.20
CA HIS A 344 -31.58 -26.19 1.02
C HIS A 344 -32.36 -25.73 -0.21
N LYS A 345 -31.75 -24.86 -1.01
CA LYS A 345 -32.26 -24.44 -2.31
C LYS A 345 -31.25 -24.81 -3.39
N HIS A 346 -31.72 -25.66 -4.29
CA HIS A 346 -31.03 -26.00 -5.52
C HIS A 346 -31.32 -24.97 -6.61
N ARG A 347 -30.37 -24.68 -7.49
CA ARG A 347 -30.54 -23.72 -8.61
C ARG A 347 -31.04 -22.34 -8.15
N PHE A 348 -30.44 -21.84 -7.08
CA PHE A 348 -30.84 -20.58 -6.45
C PHE A 348 -30.83 -19.43 -7.46
N ASP A 349 -29.79 -19.33 -8.28
CA ASP A 349 -29.64 -18.28 -9.26
C ASP A 349 -30.56 -18.42 -10.48
N GLU A 350 -30.87 -19.63 -10.92
CA GLU A 350 -31.84 -19.85 -12.00
C GLU A 350 -33.27 -19.58 -11.51
N ASP A 351 -33.66 -20.18 -10.39
CA ASP A 351 -35.04 -20.14 -9.88
C ASP A 351 -35.43 -18.76 -9.36
N LEU A 352 -34.46 -17.98 -8.87
CA LEU A 352 -34.69 -16.61 -8.38
C LEU A 352 -34.16 -15.54 -9.34
N GLY A 353 -33.54 -15.94 -10.46
CA GLY A 353 -32.97 -15.04 -11.46
C GLY A 353 -31.81 -14.18 -10.93
N THR A 354 -31.17 -14.60 -9.83
CA THR A 354 -30.14 -13.79 -9.18
C THR A 354 -29.13 -14.62 -8.38
N ARG A 355 -27.85 -14.27 -8.51
CA ARG A 355 -26.74 -14.87 -7.73
C ARG A 355 -26.58 -14.23 -6.34
N ARG A 356 -27.61 -13.51 -5.91
CA ARG A 356 -27.61 -12.65 -4.73
C ARG A 356 -28.51 -13.22 -3.65
N VAL A 357 -27.90 -13.53 -2.51
CA VAL A 357 -28.59 -14.01 -1.31
C VAL A 357 -28.82 -12.82 -0.37
N ARG A 358 -30.05 -12.32 -0.35
CA ARG A 358 -30.55 -11.30 0.58
C ARG A 358 -31.18 -11.97 1.78
N TYR A 359 -30.44 -11.95 2.88
CA TYR A 359 -30.91 -12.43 4.16
C TYR A 359 -31.89 -11.44 4.81
N LEU A 360 -31.61 -10.14 4.71
CA LEU A 360 -32.49 -9.04 5.17
C LEU A 360 -32.43 -7.84 4.21
N GLU A 361 -33.55 -7.14 4.06
CA GLU A 361 -33.70 -5.87 3.35
C GLU A 361 -34.62 -4.95 4.17
N GLY A 362 -34.09 -3.81 4.63
CA GLY A 362 -34.82 -2.86 5.47
C GLY A 362 -35.38 -3.46 6.77
N GLY A 363 -34.66 -4.43 7.35
CA GLY A 363 -34.99 -5.15 8.58
C GLY A 363 -36.01 -6.28 8.40
N ASN A 364 -36.46 -6.54 7.18
CA ASN A 364 -37.41 -7.61 6.88
C ASN A 364 -36.75 -8.67 5.99
N ALA A 365 -37.23 -9.90 6.03
CA ALA A 365 -36.77 -10.91 5.10
C ALA A 365 -37.23 -10.61 3.66
N VAL A 366 -36.41 -11.00 2.67
CA VAL A 366 -36.87 -11.07 1.29
C VAL A 366 -37.72 -12.33 1.14
N ALA A 367 -39.04 -12.16 1.04
CA ALA A 367 -40.01 -13.26 1.14
C ALA A 367 -39.74 -14.45 0.20
N SER A 368 -39.22 -14.20 -1.00
CA SER A 368 -38.86 -15.26 -1.96
C SER A 368 -37.64 -16.09 -1.53
N GLN A 369 -36.77 -15.54 -0.69
CA GLN A 369 -35.55 -16.17 -0.21
C GLN A 369 -35.70 -16.72 1.21
N GLU A 370 -36.53 -16.10 2.06
CA GLU A 370 -36.67 -16.46 3.48
C GLU A 370 -37.14 -17.88 3.72
N THR A 371 -37.91 -18.44 2.79
CA THR A 371 -38.30 -19.86 2.84
C THR A 371 -37.08 -20.77 2.97
N TRP A 372 -35.95 -20.38 2.37
CA TRP A 372 -34.70 -21.14 2.32
C TRP A 372 -33.64 -20.59 3.27
N THR A 373 -33.61 -19.28 3.54
CA THR A 373 -32.64 -18.71 4.47
C THR A 373 -33.06 -18.86 5.93
N GLN A 374 -34.35 -18.71 6.26
CA GLN A 374 -34.85 -18.71 7.65
C GLN A 374 -34.07 -17.74 8.56
N PHE A 375 -33.54 -16.66 7.98
CA PHE A 375 -32.59 -15.78 8.65
C PHE A 375 -33.32 -14.72 9.47
N GLU A 376 -34.45 -14.20 9.00
CA GLU A 376 -35.27 -13.27 9.78
C GLU A 376 -35.83 -13.95 11.03
N ASP A 377 -36.35 -15.19 10.92
CA ASP A 377 -36.78 -15.97 12.10
C ASP A 377 -35.62 -16.11 13.10
N THR A 378 -34.40 -16.34 12.59
CA THR A 378 -33.20 -16.44 13.42
C THR A 378 -32.89 -15.13 14.16
N ILE A 379 -32.86 -14.01 13.45
CA ILE A 379 -32.60 -12.69 14.03
C ILE A 379 -33.69 -12.30 15.03
N SER A 380 -34.96 -12.57 14.70
CA SER A 380 -36.11 -12.30 15.57
C SER A 380 -36.02 -13.05 16.90
N ARG A 381 -35.62 -14.34 16.88
CA ARG A 381 -35.46 -15.16 18.08
C ARG A 381 -34.27 -14.74 18.95
N LEU A 382 -33.21 -14.21 18.35
CA LEU A 382 -32.06 -13.65 19.06
C LEU A 382 -32.37 -12.29 19.67
N GLY A 383 -33.25 -11.50 19.04
CA GLY A 383 -33.73 -10.22 19.56
C GLY A 383 -32.56 -9.28 19.88
N THR A 384 -32.39 -8.93 21.15
CA THR A 384 -31.35 -7.97 21.57
C THR A 384 -29.97 -8.59 21.83
N ASP A 385 -29.80 -9.88 21.62
CA ASP A 385 -28.52 -10.57 21.84
C ASP A 385 -27.42 -9.96 20.98
N LYS A 386 -26.23 -9.82 21.56
CA LYS A 386 -25.04 -9.35 20.83
C LYS A 386 -24.46 -10.48 19.98
N VAL A 387 -24.30 -10.21 18.70
CA VAL A 387 -23.81 -11.13 17.68
C VAL A 387 -22.79 -10.43 16.77
N TYR A 388 -22.10 -11.21 15.96
CA TYR A 388 -21.31 -10.71 14.83
C TYR A 388 -21.42 -11.68 13.65
N LEU A 389 -21.20 -11.18 12.45
CA LEU A 389 -21.11 -11.99 11.24
C LEU A 389 -19.67 -12.44 11.03
N GLU A 390 -19.52 -13.69 10.67
CA GLU A 390 -18.27 -14.27 10.21
C GLU A 390 -18.44 -14.84 8.81
N PHE A 391 -17.38 -14.71 8.07
CA PHE A 391 -17.31 -14.87 6.65
C PHE A 391 -16.07 -15.72 6.41
N GLU A 392 -16.24 -16.96 5.95
CA GLU A 392 -15.13 -17.90 5.77
C GLU A 392 -15.13 -18.51 4.37
N ASN A 393 -13.97 -18.44 3.71
CA ASN A 393 -13.78 -18.97 2.36
C ASN A 393 -12.43 -19.69 2.29
N GLU A 394 -12.36 -20.83 2.98
CA GLU A 394 -11.12 -21.59 3.19
C GLU A 394 -10.42 -22.00 1.89
N SER A 395 -11.21 -22.24 0.84
CA SER A 395 -10.71 -22.71 -0.45
C SER A 395 -10.44 -21.59 -1.46
N ARG A 396 -10.53 -20.32 -1.03
CA ARG A 396 -10.13 -19.13 -1.81
C ARG A 396 -10.74 -19.07 -3.20
N HIS A 397 -12.05 -19.32 -3.29
CA HIS A 397 -12.78 -19.31 -4.55
C HIS A 397 -13.96 -18.35 -4.47
N GLY A 398 -14.33 -17.76 -5.59
CA GLY A 398 -15.50 -16.92 -5.71
C GLY A 398 -15.15 -15.46 -5.61
N TYR A 399 -15.76 -14.69 -6.49
CA TYR A 399 -15.88 -13.25 -6.36
C TYR A 399 -17.30 -12.90 -5.96
N GLY A 400 -17.42 -12.18 -4.86
CA GLY A 400 -18.69 -11.66 -4.38
C GLY A 400 -18.49 -10.38 -3.60
N VAL A 401 -19.60 -9.72 -3.28
CA VAL A 401 -19.63 -8.57 -2.38
C VAL A 401 -20.67 -8.86 -1.32
N TYR A 402 -20.36 -8.55 -0.07
CA TYR A 402 -21.38 -8.57 0.98
C TYR A 402 -21.68 -7.14 1.44
N THR A 403 -22.93 -6.90 1.85
CA THR A 403 -23.38 -5.65 2.46
C THR A 403 -24.06 -5.96 3.79
N VAL A 404 -23.68 -5.26 4.85
CA VAL A 404 -24.23 -5.37 6.20
C VAL A 404 -24.64 -3.99 6.69
N GLY A 405 -25.93 -3.70 6.69
CA GLY A 405 -26.53 -2.49 7.26
C GLY A 405 -26.98 -2.75 8.70
N VAL A 406 -26.49 -1.97 9.65
CA VAL A 406 -26.87 -2.04 11.06
C VAL A 406 -27.35 -0.67 11.50
N ARG A 407 -28.51 -0.64 12.15
CA ARG A 407 -29.14 0.56 12.69
C ARG A 407 -28.15 1.36 13.54
N GLY A 408 -27.98 2.63 13.19
CA GLY A 408 -27.10 3.55 13.90
C GLY A 408 -25.66 3.58 13.37
N MET A 409 -25.30 2.74 12.40
CA MET A 409 -24.10 2.99 11.59
C MET A 409 -24.41 4.08 10.56
N ALA A 410 -23.44 4.97 10.33
CA ALA A 410 -23.58 6.04 9.35
C ALA A 410 -23.69 5.50 7.92
N GLU A 411 -22.94 4.44 7.62
CA GLU A 411 -22.92 3.77 6.32
C GLU A 411 -22.96 2.24 6.50
N PRO A 412 -23.58 1.49 5.57
CA PRO A 412 -23.51 0.03 5.57
C PRO A 412 -22.06 -0.45 5.44
N LEU A 413 -21.69 -1.48 6.19
CA LEU A 413 -20.43 -2.17 6.00
C LEU A 413 -20.49 -2.94 4.68
N ARG A 414 -19.50 -2.74 3.82
CA ARG A 414 -19.32 -3.50 2.58
C ARG A 414 -17.95 -4.13 2.56
N GLY A 415 -17.87 -5.34 2.03
CA GLY A 415 -16.59 -5.99 1.81
C GLY A 415 -16.65 -6.99 0.66
N MET A 416 -15.47 -7.30 0.13
CA MET A 416 -15.32 -8.27 -0.93
C MET A 416 -15.23 -9.68 -0.38
N VAL A 417 -15.74 -10.64 -1.15
CA VAL A 417 -15.40 -12.06 -1.07
C VAL A 417 -14.37 -12.30 -2.16
N ARG A 418 -13.09 -12.39 -1.78
CA ARG A 418 -11.96 -12.63 -2.69
C ARG A 418 -10.89 -13.41 -1.95
N ASP A 419 -10.43 -14.55 -2.48
CA ASP A 419 -9.29 -15.31 -1.93
C ASP A 419 -9.32 -15.50 -0.39
N GLY A 420 -10.54 -15.52 0.20
CA GLY A 420 -10.75 -15.21 1.62
C GLY A 420 -10.85 -13.71 1.90
N PHE A 421 -12.05 -13.13 1.80
CA PHE A 421 -12.47 -11.77 2.24
C PHE A 421 -11.51 -10.55 2.11
N GLY A 422 -10.48 -10.62 1.28
CA GLY A 422 -9.50 -9.56 1.07
C GLY A 422 -8.69 -9.18 2.32
N SER A 423 -8.12 -7.96 2.29
CA SER A 423 -7.21 -7.39 3.30
C SER A 423 -7.79 -7.22 4.72
N TYR A 424 -9.10 -7.44 4.89
CA TYR A 424 -9.77 -7.43 6.20
C TYR A 424 -9.84 -8.81 6.87
N ALA A 425 -9.27 -9.85 6.26
CA ALA A 425 -9.26 -11.19 6.80
C ALA A 425 -8.01 -11.45 7.66
N ARG A 426 -8.19 -11.93 8.90
CA ARG A 426 -7.09 -12.54 9.68
C ARG A 426 -6.95 -13.99 9.23
N GLY A 427 -6.30 -14.21 8.09
CA GLY A 427 -6.26 -15.52 7.42
C GLY A 427 -7.42 -15.68 6.44
N ASN A 428 -8.17 -16.78 6.49
CA ASN A 428 -9.28 -17.05 5.56
C ASN A 428 -10.66 -16.61 6.09
N VAL A 429 -10.68 -15.85 7.19
CA VAL A 429 -11.88 -15.49 7.96
C VAL A 429 -11.97 -13.97 8.11
N HIS A 430 -13.12 -13.41 7.77
CA HIS A 430 -13.47 -12.03 8.04
C HIS A 430 -14.62 -11.95 9.06
N GLN A 431 -14.57 -10.94 9.93
CA GLN A 431 -15.53 -10.75 11.00
C GLN A 431 -16.01 -9.30 11.01
N SER A 432 -17.32 -9.11 11.12
CA SER A 432 -17.90 -7.79 11.37
C SER A 432 -17.62 -7.33 12.80
N GLN A 433 -17.82 -6.04 13.07
CA GLN A 433 -18.03 -5.60 14.45
C GLN A 433 -19.25 -6.28 15.06
N SER A 434 -19.30 -6.35 16.38
CA SER A 434 -20.45 -6.92 17.07
C SER A 434 -21.59 -5.90 17.22
N PHE A 435 -22.82 -6.35 16.97
CA PHE A 435 -24.04 -5.55 17.04
C PHE A 435 -25.16 -6.36 17.72
N ARG A 436 -26.28 -5.73 18.07
CA ARG A 436 -27.46 -6.47 18.55
C ARG A 436 -28.17 -7.08 17.34
N ALA A 437 -28.61 -8.33 17.42
CA ALA A 437 -29.26 -8.98 16.29
C ALA A 437 -30.43 -8.14 15.72
N SER A 438 -31.26 -7.55 16.58
CA SER A 438 -32.39 -6.68 16.22
C SER A 438 -32.02 -5.34 15.54
N ASP A 439 -30.74 -4.98 15.54
CA ASP A 439 -30.24 -3.78 14.88
C ASP A 439 -29.77 -4.07 13.44
N LEU A 440 -29.69 -5.33 13.02
CA LEU A 440 -29.38 -5.67 11.63
C LEU A 440 -30.55 -5.32 10.71
N GLU A 441 -30.34 -4.42 9.76
CA GLU A 441 -31.35 -3.93 8.82
C GLU A 441 -31.15 -4.54 7.44
N ASP A 442 -29.92 -4.52 6.92
CA ASP A 442 -29.62 -5.08 5.61
C ASP A 442 -28.56 -6.16 5.74
N PHE A 443 -28.78 -7.31 5.12
CA PHE A 443 -27.72 -8.29 4.96
C PHE A 443 -27.84 -9.02 3.62
N GLU A 444 -26.84 -8.84 2.76
CA GLU A 444 -26.79 -9.40 1.42
C GLU A 444 -25.41 -9.95 1.11
N VAL A 445 -25.35 -11.06 0.36
CA VAL A 445 -24.15 -11.58 -0.31
C VAL A 445 -24.46 -11.75 -1.79
N ASP A 446 -23.79 -10.98 -2.64
CA ASP A 446 -23.94 -10.97 -4.10
C ASP A 446 -22.75 -11.68 -4.76
N ILE A 447 -22.98 -12.89 -5.29
CA ILE A 447 -21.95 -13.62 -6.03
C ILE A 447 -21.88 -13.09 -7.45
N ARG A 448 -20.77 -12.42 -7.76
CA ARG A 448 -20.58 -11.75 -9.05
C ARG A 448 -20.20 -12.74 -10.16
N SER A 449 -19.51 -13.84 -9.81
CA SER A 449 -19.11 -14.86 -10.79
C SER A 449 -19.18 -16.28 -10.22
N LEU A 450 -20.11 -17.10 -10.71
CA LEU A 450 -20.26 -18.50 -10.30
C LEU A 450 -19.04 -19.35 -10.62
N ARG A 451 -18.41 -19.09 -11.76
CA ARG A 451 -17.22 -19.84 -12.21
C ARG A 451 -16.04 -19.71 -11.29
N THR A 452 -16.04 -18.64 -10.50
CA THR A 452 -14.98 -18.41 -9.54
C THR A 452 -15.27 -19.12 -8.25
N LEU A 453 -16.54 -19.44 -7.93
CA LEU A 453 -16.85 -20.36 -6.83
C LEU A 453 -16.31 -21.75 -7.16
N ARG A 454 -15.93 -22.49 -6.12
CA ARG A 454 -15.44 -23.84 -6.22
C ARG A 454 -16.51 -24.73 -6.79
N ASP A 455 -16.12 -25.43 -7.84
CA ASP A 455 -16.87 -26.48 -8.46
C ASP A 455 -17.06 -27.66 -7.50
N ARG A 456 -18.32 -28.01 -7.24
CA ARG A 456 -18.68 -29.21 -6.51
C ARG A 456 -19.56 -30.07 -7.41
N PHE A 457 -18.94 -31.08 -8.02
CA PHE A 457 -19.63 -32.09 -8.81
C PHE A 457 -19.85 -33.36 -7.98
N ASP A 458 -21.02 -33.97 -8.14
CA ASP A 458 -21.33 -35.27 -7.56
C ASP A 458 -20.31 -36.33 -8.03
N GLY A 459 -19.78 -37.15 -7.11
CA GLY A 459 -18.81 -38.22 -7.39
C GLY A 459 -17.33 -37.87 -7.13
N ASN A 460 -16.97 -36.60 -6.91
CA ASN A 460 -15.60 -36.20 -6.51
C ASN A 460 -15.42 -36.15 -4.99
N GLY A 461 -15.44 -37.32 -4.33
CA GLY A 461 -15.26 -37.46 -2.88
C GLY A 461 -16.52 -37.20 -2.04
N CYS A 462 -17.67 -37.04 -2.70
CA CYS A 462 -19.01 -37.02 -2.12
C CYS A 462 -19.99 -37.59 -3.15
N ASP A 463 -20.67 -38.68 -2.81
CA ASP A 463 -21.55 -39.41 -3.75
C ASP A 463 -22.99 -38.89 -3.78
N SER A 464 -23.35 -37.95 -2.90
CA SER A 464 -24.69 -37.35 -2.84
C SER A 464 -24.67 -35.95 -2.24
N TRP A 465 -24.52 -34.92 -3.06
CA TRP A 465 -24.74 -33.56 -2.58
C TRP A 465 -26.24 -33.32 -2.36
N PRO A 466 -26.65 -32.55 -1.32
CA PRO A 466 -25.82 -31.83 -0.35
C PRO A 466 -25.45 -32.62 0.93
N PHE A 467 -25.70 -33.94 1.02
CA PHE A 467 -25.49 -34.74 2.25
C PHE A 467 -24.10 -34.57 2.86
N CYS A 468 -23.06 -34.63 2.05
CA CYS A 468 -21.69 -34.53 2.56
C CYS A 468 -21.33 -33.13 3.08
N LEU A 469 -22.06 -32.07 2.70
CA LEU A 469 -21.92 -30.75 3.32
C LEU A 469 -22.43 -30.75 4.75
N GLY A 470 -23.60 -31.35 4.96
CA GLY A 470 -24.24 -31.39 6.27
C GLY A 470 -23.46 -32.18 7.32
N GLU A 471 -22.60 -33.10 6.88
CA GLU A 471 -21.78 -33.94 7.75
C GLU A 471 -20.41 -33.35 8.11
N ARG A 472 -19.99 -32.26 7.44
CA ARG A 472 -18.66 -31.67 7.63
C ARG A 472 -18.76 -30.25 8.16
N LEU A 473 -17.88 -29.89 9.11
CA LEU A 473 -17.78 -28.51 9.60
C LEU A 473 -17.16 -27.56 8.58
N ASP A 474 -16.26 -28.06 7.72
CA ASP A 474 -15.64 -27.27 6.67
C ASP A 474 -16.60 -26.97 5.51
N ARG A 475 -17.78 -27.63 5.48
CA ARG A 475 -18.75 -27.56 4.37
C ARG A 475 -18.09 -27.79 3.01
N GLY A 476 -17.11 -28.70 2.95
CA GLY A 476 -16.33 -28.91 1.74
C GLY A 476 -15.73 -27.60 1.22
N GLY A 477 -15.24 -26.73 2.12
CA GLY A 477 -14.63 -25.46 1.77
C GLY A 477 -15.52 -24.51 0.97
N SER A 478 -16.85 -24.62 1.05
CA SER A 478 -17.78 -23.66 0.42
C SER A 478 -17.59 -22.26 0.99
N LEU A 479 -18.17 -21.25 0.34
CA LEU A 479 -18.28 -19.93 0.95
C LEU A 479 -19.27 -20.02 2.11
N ARG A 480 -18.81 -19.74 3.33
CA ARG A 480 -19.61 -19.81 4.55
C ARG A 480 -19.89 -18.43 5.10
N VAL A 481 -21.15 -18.22 5.41
CA VAL A 481 -21.69 -17.05 6.13
C VAL A 481 -22.20 -17.55 7.46
N ARG A 482 -21.70 -16.99 8.56
CA ARG A 482 -22.06 -17.39 9.91
C ARG A 482 -22.52 -16.23 10.74
N LEU A 483 -23.49 -16.50 11.61
CA LEU A 483 -23.84 -15.62 12.72
C LEU A 483 -23.32 -16.24 14.01
N LEU A 484 -22.49 -15.51 14.75
CA LEU A 484 -21.90 -15.99 15.99
C LEU A 484 -22.38 -15.16 17.19
N SER A 485 -22.56 -15.83 18.31
CA SER A 485 -22.75 -15.15 19.60
C SER A 485 -21.46 -14.42 19.99
N HIS A 486 -21.55 -13.13 20.29
CA HIS A 486 -20.41 -12.35 20.77
C HIS A 486 -19.87 -12.87 22.11
N THR A 487 -20.75 -13.39 22.97
CA THR A 487 -20.36 -13.80 24.33
C THR A 487 -19.68 -15.16 24.35
N THR A 488 -20.11 -16.08 23.48
CA THR A 488 -19.66 -17.48 23.52
C THR A 488 -18.90 -17.93 22.27
N ASN A 489 -18.81 -17.10 21.22
CA ASN A 489 -18.27 -17.44 19.90
C ASN A 489 -18.87 -18.74 19.32
N ARG A 490 -20.14 -19.02 19.65
CA ARG A 490 -20.85 -20.20 19.12
C ARG A 490 -21.46 -19.80 17.79
N VAL A 491 -21.35 -20.67 16.80
CA VAL A 491 -22.04 -20.51 15.51
C VAL A 491 -23.52 -20.81 15.72
N LEU A 492 -24.35 -19.77 15.68
CA LEU A 492 -25.79 -19.86 15.89
C LEU A 492 -26.53 -20.19 14.60
N TYR A 493 -26.00 -19.66 13.50
CA TYR A 493 -26.52 -19.84 12.14
C TYR A 493 -25.35 -19.95 11.17
N GLU A 494 -25.48 -20.78 10.15
CA GLU A 494 -24.52 -20.91 9.07
C GLU A 494 -25.24 -21.10 7.74
N SER A 495 -24.77 -20.43 6.70
CA SER A 495 -25.20 -20.59 5.32
C SER A 495 -23.99 -20.90 4.45
N ALA A 496 -24.08 -21.95 3.65
CA ALA A 496 -23.08 -22.33 2.65
C ALA A 496 -23.59 -21.97 1.26
N LEU A 497 -22.77 -21.23 0.50
CA LEU A 497 -22.97 -20.88 -0.89
C LEU A 497 -21.90 -21.57 -1.72
N TYR A 498 -22.31 -22.29 -2.77
CA TYR A 498 -21.39 -23.05 -3.61
C TYR A 498 -21.95 -23.24 -5.02
N TRP A 499 -21.05 -23.51 -5.97
CA TRP A 499 -21.41 -23.86 -7.33
C TRP A 499 -21.56 -25.37 -7.44
N HIS A 500 -22.72 -25.82 -7.91
CA HIS A 500 -23.11 -27.22 -7.97
C HIS A 500 -23.60 -27.61 -9.36
N MET A 501 -23.47 -28.90 -9.69
CA MET A 501 -24.07 -29.51 -10.87
C MET A 501 -24.45 -30.96 -10.55
N GLN A 502 -25.71 -31.32 -10.82
CA GLN A 502 -26.23 -32.67 -10.65
C GLN A 502 -25.70 -33.63 -11.74
N PRO A 503 -25.75 -34.95 -11.51
CA PRO A 503 -25.31 -35.94 -12.50
C PRO A 503 -26.09 -35.89 -13.83
N ASP A 504 -27.38 -35.59 -13.81
CA ASP A 504 -28.21 -35.45 -15.01
C ASP A 504 -27.91 -34.14 -15.76
N GLU A 505 -27.67 -33.06 -15.02
CA GLU A 505 -27.18 -31.78 -15.56
C GLU A 505 -25.79 -31.91 -16.19
N TRP A 506 -24.92 -32.74 -15.62
CA TRP A 506 -23.58 -32.99 -16.14
C TRP A 506 -23.62 -33.52 -17.57
N THR A 507 -24.57 -34.40 -17.89
CA THR A 507 -24.73 -34.90 -19.27
C THR A 507 -25.12 -33.78 -20.22
N VAL A 508 -26.07 -32.93 -19.83
CA VAL A 508 -26.50 -31.76 -20.62
C VAL A 508 -25.36 -30.77 -20.80
N TYR A 509 -24.60 -30.52 -19.74
CA TYR A 509 -23.43 -29.65 -19.78
C TYR A 509 -22.34 -30.20 -20.71
N GLN A 510 -22.06 -31.51 -20.69
CA GLN A 510 -21.12 -32.14 -21.61
C GLN A 510 -21.57 -32.00 -23.07
N GLU A 511 -22.87 -32.11 -23.35
CA GLU A 511 -23.43 -31.88 -24.68
C GLU A 511 -23.27 -30.42 -25.11
N GLN A 512 -23.57 -29.46 -24.22
CA GLN A 512 -23.38 -28.03 -24.47
C GLN A 512 -21.91 -27.66 -24.66
N GLU A 513 -21.00 -28.26 -23.86
CA GLU A 513 -19.56 -28.13 -24.02
C GLU A 513 -19.12 -28.61 -25.39
N ALA A 514 -19.56 -29.82 -25.78
CA ALA A 514 -19.21 -30.42 -27.05
C ALA A 514 -19.75 -29.60 -28.23
N GLU A 515 -20.97 -29.08 -28.12
CA GLU A 515 -21.56 -28.19 -29.12
C GLU A 515 -20.76 -26.89 -29.22
N TRP A 516 -20.47 -26.22 -28.10
CA TRP A 516 -19.66 -25.01 -28.05
C TRP A 516 -18.27 -25.24 -28.66
N ARG A 517 -17.60 -26.33 -28.31
CA ARG A 517 -16.32 -26.72 -28.91
C ARG A 517 -16.45 -26.96 -30.41
N SER A 518 -17.52 -27.60 -30.86
CA SER A 518 -17.79 -27.84 -32.27
C SER A 518 -18.03 -26.53 -33.03
N GLN A 519 -18.73 -25.55 -32.44
CA GLN A 519 -18.90 -24.22 -33.02
C GLN A 519 -17.54 -23.56 -33.27
N ILE A 520 -16.63 -23.60 -32.29
CA ILE A 520 -15.26 -23.07 -32.43
C ILE A 520 -14.51 -23.78 -33.56
N GLN A 521 -14.55 -25.12 -33.58
CA GLN A 521 -13.90 -25.92 -34.64
C GLN A 521 -14.45 -25.61 -36.04
N ASN A 522 -15.74 -25.29 -36.12
CA ASN A 522 -16.43 -24.92 -37.36
C ASN A 522 -16.27 -23.43 -37.72
N GLY A 523 -15.43 -22.68 -37.00
CA GLY A 523 -15.09 -21.29 -37.31
C GLY A 523 -16.05 -20.25 -36.74
N ALA A 524 -16.88 -20.59 -35.74
CA ALA A 524 -17.63 -19.59 -35.01
C ALA A 524 -16.67 -18.60 -34.32
N MET A 525 -17.09 -17.34 -34.20
CA MET A 525 -16.28 -16.34 -33.49
C MET A 525 -16.17 -16.73 -32.02
N PHE A 526 -14.94 -16.68 -31.50
CA PHE A 526 -14.60 -17.08 -30.15
C PHE A 526 -13.45 -16.24 -29.62
N GLY A 527 -13.46 -15.99 -28.32
CA GLY A 527 -12.45 -15.18 -27.67
C GLY A 527 -12.68 -13.69 -27.89
N THR A 528 -11.61 -12.93 -27.84
CA THR A 528 -11.61 -11.48 -27.98
C THR A 528 -10.99 -11.07 -29.32
N ARG A 529 -11.53 -10.02 -29.93
CA ARG A 529 -10.89 -9.35 -31.07
C ARG A 529 -10.63 -7.89 -30.72
N LEU A 530 -9.36 -7.52 -30.62
CA LEU A 530 -8.91 -6.16 -30.43
C LEU A 530 -8.57 -5.54 -31.80
N GLU A 531 -9.29 -4.50 -32.20
CA GLU A 531 -8.99 -3.76 -33.44
C GLU A 531 -8.54 -2.34 -33.10
N MET A 532 -7.37 -1.94 -33.60
CA MET A 532 -6.82 -0.59 -33.43
C MET A 532 -6.71 0.11 -34.78
N GLY A 533 -7.39 1.24 -34.89
CA GLY A 533 -7.31 2.18 -36.01
C GLY A 533 -5.98 2.94 -36.03
N PRO A 534 -5.75 3.78 -37.04
CA PRO A 534 -4.49 4.49 -37.22
C PRO A 534 -4.26 5.61 -36.20
N ASP A 535 -5.29 6.06 -35.48
CA ASP A 535 -5.23 7.17 -34.51
C ASP A 535 -5.46 6.67 -33.06
N VAL A 536 -4.99 5.44 -32.78
CA VAL A 536 -5.03 4.85 -31.44
C VAL A 536 -3.66 4.97 -30.79
N ASP A 537 -3.60 5.62 -29.63
CA ASP A 537 -2.43 5.72 -28.78
C ASP A 537 -2.78 5.21 -27.37
N ILE A 538 -2.03 4.21 -26.90
CA ILE A 538 -2.15 3.67 -25.54
C ILE A 538 -0.78 3.80 -24.88
N GLU A 539 -0.64 4.81 -24.04
CA GLU A 539 0.59 5.14 -23.32
C GLU A 539 0.50 4.62 -21.89
N PHE A 540 1.49 3.85 -21.45
CA PHE A 540 1.59 3.50 -20.04
C PHE A 540 2.15 4.68 -19.23
N ASP A 541 1.31 5.25 -18.37
CA ASP A 541 1.73 6.17 -17.33
C ASP A 541 1.29 5.61 -15.99
N ILE A 542 2.24 5.49 -15.05
CA ILE A 542 1.97 4.96 -13.72
C ILE A 542 1.21 5.97 -12.85
N ARG A 543 1.33 7.28 -13.10
CA ARG A 543 0.76 8.33 -12.24
C ARG A 543 -0.77 8.26 -12.13
N PRO A 544 -1.52 8.12 -13.24
CA PRO A 544 -2.97 7.88 -13.17
C PRO A 544 -3.34 6.59 -12.44
N VAL A 545 -2.48 5.57 -12.48
CA VAL A 545 -2.71 4.29 -11.78
C VAL A 545 -2.43 4.44 -10.28
N LEU A 546 -1.41 5.20 -9.89
CA LEU A 546 -1.12 5.50 -8.48
C LEU A 546 -2.21 6.33 -7.82
N ALA A 547 -2.89 7.21 -8.57
CA ALA A 547 -4.05 7.94 -8.07
C ALA A 547 -5.21 7.01 -7.65
N LEU A 548 -5.23 5.76 -8.15
CA LEU A 548 -6.23 4.75 -7.83
C LEU A 548 -5.86 3.87 -6.63
N VAL A 549 -4.66 4.02 -6.04
CA VAL A 549 -4.15 3.15 -4.96
C VAL A 549 -5.15 3.00 -3.83
N GLU A 550 -5.68 4.10 -3.30
CA GLU A 550 -6.67 4.04 -2.20
C GLU A 550 -8.01 3.44 -2.66
N ARG A 551 -8.48 3.82 -3.85
CA ARG A 551 -9.80 3.40 -4.37
C ARG A 551 -9.84 1.92 -4.75
N MET A 552 -8.73 1.40 -5.25
CA MET A 552 -8.59 0.03 -5.76
C MET A 552 -7.87 -0.88 -4.76
N GLY A 553 -7.26 -0.34 -3.71
CA GLY A 553 -6.50 -1.12 -2.72
C GLY A 553 -5.26 -1.76 -3.32
N PHE A 554 -4.56 -1.04 -4.20
CA PHE A 554 -3.23 -1.39 -4.68
C PHE A 554 -2.19 -1.08 -3.59
N ASP A 555 -1.03 -1.71 -3.65
CA ASP A 555 0.07 -1.44 -2.70
C ASP A 555 0.82 -0.15 -3.09
N GLY A 556 0.83 0.19 -4.39
CA GLY A 556 1.47 1.41 -4.90
C GLY A 556 2.98 1.26 -5.02
N ASN A 557 3.69 2.39 -5.17
CA ASN A 557 5.16 2.36 -5.16
C ASN A 557 5.68 2.25 -3.73
N GLU A 558 6.69 1.40 -3.51
CA GLU A 558 7.31 1.24 -2.20
C GLU A 558 8.71 1.87 -2.12
N VAL A 559 9.00 2.45 -0.96
CA VAL A 559 10.35 2.91 -0.58
C VAL A 559 10.88 1.96 0.47
N ILE A 560 11.76 1.04 0.06
CA ILE A 560 12.29 0.00 0.92
C ILE A 560 13.55 0.50 1.63
N HIS A 561 13.50 0.58 2.95
CA HIS A 561 14.67 0.93 3.76
C HIS A 561 15.65 -0.24 3.86
N LEU A 562 16.85 -0.09 3.29
CA LEU A 562 17.88 -1.13 3.32
C LEU A 562 18.78 -1.04 4.55
N GLY A 563 18.98 0.17 5.09
CA GLY A 563 19.82 0.37 6.26
C GLY A 563 20.11 1.84 6.56
N THR A 564 20.41 2.10 7.83
CA THR A 564 20.86 3.41 8.30
C THR A 564 22.07 3.23 9.22
N GLU A 565 23.07 4.06 8.98
CA GLU A 565 24.23 4.22 9.84
C GLU A 565 24.19 5.62 10.44
N THR A 566 24.43 5.72 11.74
CA THR A 566 24.46 7.01 12.43
C THR A 566 25.80 7.20 13.13
N GLU A 567 26.34 8.40 13.05
CA GLU A 567 27.53 8.80 13.77
C GLU A 567 27.25 10.09 14.54
N HIS A 568 27.76 10.20 15.76
CA HIS A 568 27.55 11.38 16.59
C HIS A 568 28.85 11.80 17.22
N PHE A 569 29.13 13.10 17.13
CA PHE A 569 30.25 13.72 17.77
C PHE A 569 29.79 14.90 18.60
N THR A 570 30.11 14.82 19.89
CA THR A 570 30.01 15.97 20.79
C THR A 570 30.96 17.07 20.35
N LEU A 571 30.72 18.31 20.81
CA LEU A 571 31.65 19.42 20.61
C LEU A 571 33.09 19.05 20.98
N SER A 572 33.30 18.40 22.13
CA SER A 572 34.63 17.99 22.59
C SER A 572 35.31 17.01 21.64
N GLN A 573 34.58 16.10 21.02
CA GLN A 573 35.13 15.12 20.08
C GLN A 573 35.47 15.77 18.74
N ASN A 574 34.58 16.60 18.20
CA ASN A 574 34.82 17.36 16.97
C ASN A 574 36.06 18.26 17.11
N LEU A 575 36.17 18.94 18.25
CA LEU A 575 37.30 19.80 18.55
C LEU A 575 38.61 19.02 18.65
N ALA A 576 38.62 17.89 19.37
CA ALA A 576 39.80 17.05 19.48
C ALA A 576 40.30 16.52 18.13
N GLN A 577 39.41 16.29 17.15
CA GLN A 577 39.76 15.85 15.81
C GLN A 577 40.18 16.99 14.88
N ALA A 578 39.64 18.20 15.08
CA ALA A 578 39.91 19.36 14.22
C ALA A 578 41.16 20.17 14.62
N ILE A 579 41.69 19.97 15.83
CA ILE A 579 42.90 20.64 16.29
C ILE A 579 44.13 20.13 15.54
N GLN A 580 44.85 21.06 14.93
CA GLN A 580 46.14 20.86 14.30
C GLN A 580 47.23 21.57 15.10
N HIS A 581 48.31 20.85 15.38
CA HIS A 581 49.49 21.41 16.03
C HIS A 581 50.47 21.95 14.96
N ARG A 582 50.63 23.27 14.91
CA ARG A 582 51.56 23.95 13.98
C ARG A 582 52.62 24.72 14.76
N SER A 583 53.75 25.03 14.11
CA SER A 583 54.85 25.78 14.70
C SER A 583 54.48 27.20 15.16
N SER A 584 53.32 27.72 14.76
CA SER A 584 52.75 29.01 15.16
C SER A 584 51.65 28.91 16.21
N GLY A 585 51.45 27.74 16.83
CA GLY A 585 50.43 27.47 17.85
C GLY A 585 49.28 26.56 17.37
N PRO A 586 48.40 26.10 18.28
CA PRO A 586 47.26 25.25 17.94
C PRO A 586 46.25 26.01 17.07
N ARG A 587 45.77 25.35 16.01
CA ARG A 587 44.74 25.87 15.11
C ARG A 587 43.61 24.87 14.96
N VAL A 588 42.40 25.35 14.69
CA VAL A 588 41.24 24.50 14.46
C VAL A 588 40.82 24.61 13.01
N ALA A 589 40.69 23.48 12.33
CA ALA A 589 40.05 23.42 11.02
C ALA A 589 38.55 23.70 11.17
N ILE A 590 38.05 24.69 10.45
CA ILE A 590 36.63 25.01 10.37
C ILE A 590 36.20 25.13 8.91
N CYS A 591 34.92 24.88 8.68
CA CYS A 591 34.24 25.24 7.46
C CYS A 591 33.60 26.59 7.67
N HIS A 592 34.11 27.58 6.96
CA HIS A 592 33.60 28.93 7.00
C HIS A 592 32.66 29.15 5.82
N GLU A 593 31.42 29.57 6.10
CA GLU A 593 30.40 29.70 5.05
C GLU A 593 29.90 31.15 4.93
N PRO A 594 30.69 32.05 4.31
CA PRO A 594 30.22 33.39 3.97
C PRO A 594 29.15 33.28 2.88
N THR A 595 28.22 34.23 2.86
CA THR A 595 26.94 34.31 2.11
C THR A 595 26.88 33.88 0.62
N SER A 596 27.98 33.46 0.00
CA SER A 596 28.06 32.98 -1.39
C SER A 596 28.80 31.65 -1.62
N SER A 597 29.64 31.15 -0.71
CA SER A 597 30.36 29.88 -0.89
C SER A 597 31.14 29.46 0.36
N ALA A 598 31.00 28.19 0.77
CA ALA A 598 31.78 27.61 1.86
C ALA A 598 33.26 27.44 1.48
N ASN A 599 34.17 27.69 2.43
CA ASN A 599 35.60 27.50 2.26
C ASN A 599 36.29 27.03 3.55
N ASP A 600 37.29 26.18 3.40
CA ASP A 600 38.10 25.70 4.52
C ASP A 600 38.95 26.83 5.10
N LYS A 601 39.00 26.93 6.43
CA LYS A 601 39.91 27.82 7.15
C LYS A 601 40.53 27.10 8.34
N ASP A 602 41.82 27.31 8.56
CA ASP A 602 42.42 27.03 9.86
C ASP A 602 42.39 28.33 10.66
N VAL A 603 41.65 28.38 11.76
CA VAL A 603 41.58 29.56 12.64
C VAL A 603 42.45 29.37 13.87
N LYS A 604 42.88 30.47 14.50
CA LYS A 604 43.51 30.32 15.82
C LYS A 604 42.47 29.78 16.77
N LEU A 605 42.91 28.96 17.72
CA LEU A 605 42.02 28.37 18.69
C LEU A 605 41.21 29.44 19.44
N ASP A 606 41.85 30.56 19.82
CA ASP A 606 41.22 31.68 20.53
C ASP A 606 40.11 32.41 19.76
N ASP A 607 40.12 32.33 18.43
CA ASP A 607 39.09 32.95 17.58
C ASP A 607 37.84 32.03 17.41
N LEU A 608 37.89 30.78 17.88
CA LEU A 608 36.89 29.76 17.55
C LEU A 608 35.47 30.11 18.02
N ASN A 609 35.31 30.73 19.18
CA ASN A 609 33.99 31.09 19.72
C ASN A 609 33.23 32.07 18.82
N ASP A 610 33.94 33.07 18.28
CA ASP A 610 33.35 34.05 17.36
C ASP A 610 32.94 33.38 16.05
N HIS A 611 33.72 32.42 15.57
CA HIS A 611 33.41 31.64 14.38
C HIS A 611 32.16 30.77 14.58
N LEU A 612 32.06 30.01 15.69
CA LEU A 612 30.86 29.21 16.01
C LEU A 612 29.62 30.09 16.21
N GLY A 613 29.79 31.27 16.83
CA GLY A 613 28.70 32.24 17.05
C GLY A 613 28.13 32.86 15.77
N HIS A 614 28.89 32.81 14.67
CA HIS A 614 28.46 33.27 13.34
C HIS A 614 28.05 32.13 12.40
N GLY A 615 27.96 30.89 12.90
CA GLY A 615 27.45 29.73 12.15
C GLY A 615 28.52 28.88 11.45
N ASP A 616 29.81 29.11 11.71
CA ASP A 616 30.87 28.25 11.18
C ASP A 616 30.84 26.86 11.85
N VAL A 617 31.31 25.84 11.13
CA VAL A 617 31.25 24.44 11.56
C VAL A 617 32.67 23.90 11.80
N ILE A 618 32.85 23.07 12.84
CA ILE A 618 34.13 22.42 13.14
C ILE A 618 34.42 21.30 12.13
N GLY A 619 35.62 21.28 11.57
CA GLY A 619 36.05 20.38 10.48
C GLY A 619 36.09 21.07 9.12
N TYR A 620 36.57 20.39 8.07
CA TYR A 620 36.56 20.94 6.71
C TYR A 620 35.16 20.95 6.10
N CYS A 621 34.95 21.73 5.03
CA CYS A 621 33.66 21.92 4.39
C CYS A 621 33.12 20.66 3.70
N ASP A 622 33.99 19.72 3.35
CA ASP A 622 33.62 18.37 2.91
C ASP A 622 33.24 17.44 4.06
N GLY A 623 33.25 17.94 5.31
CA GLY A 623 32.97 17.21 6.53
C GLY A 623 34.14 16.36 7.03
N SER A 624 35.28 16.37 6.33
CA SER A 624 36.48 15.63 6.75
C SER A 624 37.22 16.33 7.89
N PHE A 625 37.99 15.54 8.64
CA PHE A 625 38.92 16.05 9.63
C PHE A 625 40.36 15.97 9.11
N PRO A 626 41.25 16.89 9.51
CA PRO A 626 42.63 16.90 9.05
C PRO A 626 43.35 15.57 9.32
N THR A 627 43.98 15.01 8.29
CA THR A 627 44.68 13.72 8.34
C THR A 627 46.09 13.79 8.92
N SER A 628 46.45 14.89 9.60
CA SER A 628 47.82 15.06 10.12
C SER A 628 48.11 14.02 11.21
N SER A 629 49.19 13.26 11.05
CA SER A 629 49.67 12.32 12.07
C SER A 629 49.80 13.04 13.42
N PRO A 630 49.24 12.49 14.51
CA PRO A 630 49.39 13.10 15.83
C PRO A 630 50.88 13.17 16.16
N SER A 631 51.33 14.33 16.61
CA SER A 631 52.57 14.38 17.38
C SER A 631 52.44 13.38 18.53
N ALA A 632 53.44 12.52 18.74
CA ALA A 632 53.37 11.36 19.64
C ALA A 632 53.19 11.72 21.14
N THR A 633 53.08 13.00 21.46
CA THR A 633 52.73 13.53 22.78
C THR A 633 51.57 14.52 22.61
N PRO A 634 50.41 14.30 23.27
CA PRO A 634 49.33 15.28 23.25
C PRO A 634 49.83 16.55 23.93
N GLU A 635 49.96 17.62 23.15
CA GLU A 635 50.30 18.94 23.67
C GLU A 635 49.08 19.45 24.45
N LEU A 636 49.31 19.93 25.67
CA LEU A 636 48.27 20.50 26.51
C LEU A 636 47.93 21.90 26.00
N ILE A 637 46.65 22.22 26.02
CA ILE A 637 46.10 23.48 25.54
C ILE A 637 45.82 24.35 26.76
N ALA A 638 46.40 25.54 26.79
CA ALA A 638 46.10 26.53 27.82
C ALA A 638 44.70 27.11 27.61
N VAL A 639 43.94 27.17 28.68
CA VAL A 639 42.64 27.83 28.75
C VAL A 639 42.64 28.69 29.99
N CYS A 640 42.11 29.90 29.86
CA CYS A 640 41.91 30.77 30.97
C CYS A 640 40.54 30.50 31.58
N HIS A 641 40.53 29.76 32.68
CA HIS A 641 39.32 29.34 33.36
C HIS A 641 38.92 30.36 34.42
N ALA A 642 37.67 30.81 34.38
CA ALA A 642 37.10 31.65 35.41
C ALA A 642 36.10 30.82 36.25
N PRO A 643 36.53 30.23 37.39
CA PRO A 643 35.67 29.36 38.21
C PRO A 643 34.53 30.10 38.95
N GLY A 644 34.12 31.29 38.48
CA GLY A 644 33.11 32.15 39.08
C GLY A 644 33.66 33.13 40.14
N THR A 645 34.99 33.29 40.22
CA THR A 645 35.70 34.34 40.97
C THR A 645 36.20 35.44 40.04
N ALA A 646 36.53 36.61 40.59
CA ALA A 646 37.29 37.65 39.88
C ALA A 646 38.79 37.30 39.68
N GLN A 647 39.15 36.04 39.88
CA GLN A 647 40.49 35.52 39.61
C GLN A 647 40.35 34.43 38.56
N GLU A 648 41.05 34.64 37.47
CA GLU A 648 41.20 33.70 36.39
C GLU A 648 42.38 32.76 36.69
N GLU A 649 42.25 31.48 36.31
CA GLU A 649 43.27 30.46 36.48
C GLU A 649 43.62 29.83 35.14
N GLU A 650 44.91 29.75 34.81
CA GLU A 650 45.36 29.05 33.61
C GLU A 650 45.33 27.53 33.83
N LEU A 651 44.52 26.84 33.03
CA LEU A 651 44.45 25.38 33.00
C LEU A 651 45.08 24.84 31.71
N SER A 652 45.95 23.85 31.85
CA SER A 652 46.52 23.10 30.72
C SER A 652 45.74 21.80 30.50
N LEU A 653 44.95 21.75 29.42
CA LEU A 653 43.96 20.70 29.17
C LEU A 653 44.35 19.80 28.00
N LEU A 654 43.94 18.53 28.07
CA LEU A 654 43.95 17.68 26.89
C LEU A 654 42.86 18.15 25.90
N PRO A 655 43.04 17.99 24.58
CA PRO A 655 42.04 18.39 23.58
C PRO A 655 40.62 17.85 23.85
N ALA A 656 40.50 16.65 24.41
CA ALA A 656 39.21 16.05 24.77
C ALA A 656 38.48 16.77 25.93
N ALA A 657 39.19 17.49 26.80
CA ALA A 657 38.58 18.26 27.90
C ALA A 657 38.21 19.69 27.47
N LEU A 658 38.75 20.17 26.35
CA LEU A 658 38.65 21.55 25.90
C LEU A 658 37.22 21.99 25.57
N GLY A 659 36.42 21.11 24.95
CA GLY A 659 35.05 21.46 24.54
C GLY A 659 34.14 21.86 25.70
N LEU A 660 34.33 21.28 26.89
CA LEU A 660 33.59 21.67 28.10
C LEU A 660 33.93 23.10 28.52
N HIS A 661 35.22 23.43 28.57
CA HIS A 661 35.68 24.76 28.96
C HIS A 661 35.25 25.85 27.96
N ILE A 662 35.24 25.54 26.67
CA ILE A 662 34.68 26.45 25.64
C ILE A 662 33.18 26.73 25.90
N LEU A 663 32.38 25.70 26.24
CA LEU A 663 30.96 25.89 26.58
C LEU A 663 30.73 26.64 27.89
N HIS A 664 31.73 26.63 28.78
CA HIS A 664 31.74 27.43 30.01
C HIS A 664 32.03 28.90 29.73
N GLY A 665 32.42 29.25 28.49
CA GLY A 665 32.84 30.60 28.12
C GLY A 665 34.26 30.92 28.58
N ASP A 666 35.05 29.90 28.92
CA ASP A 666 36.46 30.09 29.26
C ASP A 666 37.22 30.51 27.99
N PRO A 667 37.86 31.70 27.99
CA PRO A 667 38.70 32.09 26.88
C PRO A 667 39.87 31.14 26.71
N LEU A 668 40.14 30.78 25.46
CA LEU A 668 41.28 29.94 25.09
C LEU A 668 42.56 30.79 25.20
N GLY A 669 43.67 30.15 25.58
CA GLY A 669 44.93 30.82 25.87
C GLY A 669 45.21 31.00 27.37
N SER A 670 46.39 31.54 27.68
CA SER A 670 46.76 31.93 29.05
C SER A 670 45.85 33.04 29.56
N CYS A 671 45.61 33.08 30.87
CA CYS A 671 44.94 34.24 31.45
C CYS A 671 45.80 35.48 31.26
N SER A 672 45.35 36.37 30.38
CA SER A 672 45.90 37.71 30.28
C SER A 672 45.56 38.43 31.56
N GLY A 673 46.47 38.39 32.54
CA GLY A 673 46.48 39.44 33.55
C GLY A 673 46.59 40.76 32.78
N ASP A 674 45.58 41.62 32.92
CA ASP A 674 45.63 42.98 32.40
C ASP A 674 47.00 43.60 32.67
N ASP A 675 47.78 43.80 31.62
CA ASP A 675 48.52 45.05 31.49
C ASP A 675 47.65 45.91 30.56
N ASP A 676 46.95 46.88 31.17
CA ASP A 676 46.09 47.92 30.58
C ASP A 676 46.44 48.34 29.13
N ASP A 677 45.42 48.36 28.25
CA ASP A 677 45.04 49.53 27.42
C ASP A 677 43.62 49.44 26.85
#